data_AF-A0A540VJA4-F1
#
_entry.id   AF-A0A540VJA4-F1
#
_cell.length_a   1.000
_cell.length_b   1.000
_cell.length_c   1.000
_cell.angle_alpha   90.00
_cell.angle_beta   90.00
_cell.angle_gamma   90.00
#
_symmetry.space_group_name_H-M   'P 1'
#
loop_
_entity.id
_entity.type
_entity.pdbx_description
1 polymer ?
#
loop_
_entity_poly.entity_id
_entity_poly.type
_entity_poly.pdbx_seq_one_letter_code
_entity_poly.pdbx_strand_id
1 'polypeptide(L)'
;MQSSAGAILLFSINALGFLLINLFYFSPHFRIHQQEPDCLLRLFISLVSLVILVGWIATSLAMLGIYELKWVAISLLAINGGFISIVLSRRLVQPGVKTTAEIPWHSPWRKLSANFCRDLLAVRFQCKGNWNELALTILVLISAGLYLHPHEYVLGGNDAGSYINIAAATARTGTYLQRDEWNLFLAEHGAATLRTQPRPMLTRHLQFVGWYIDDEDPAISRPQFFPYHPSLLSIAMSIGGVRAGFYVTPLVAILGIVALYLLARQLFNEWVALLAASFLTITSTQIFFARYPTTEPLTMLLLFAGFLAFQVLWDEATPSPLWGAFGGAALGSALLTRIDLPLVLAMVMAGLIWLAWQRRWHLGWSAFALVLLAFALQMFLIIWFFTWPYFWNTYRAVYGLVIRSSWLLIGTALSALVVCLAALLLGPRRFQDRLQRLKHSASVRWILGVGIIALSLYAYFLRPILEPTRIITSWPGNVEVPLLNGQNWLRMGWYITPLGIALATIGLAMILIRERLARLTIVLGIGVLTTVQYVYNIMNMPYHIYTMRRYVPIVIPMLWICAAYAIVALPRFFRPWMTLAVRGILVAALVGGLVYQDRYVVRARDYAGSLTQLYELHQQLQTDAILLFAEPGESTFSDAFGVPLHSIFGHPIATIRTGNRASEEDTSAASLQHERAVVEFLEALLMRAKAQKRPVQLLAVDPIPATVRNHLTLQPSGYYDFTTQMLMNTFDAFPSVTQTIHYGIEIYDVAPPDSMQLAQESITVDIGSMDGAYLDDGFWGKEYIPGAPSMRWTQAVATLTLPLPAPSDGPGWEIQIRAMIYRPDGIEPTDVIVRAGNHTIGSFIPTEEWTTYTFQVEATDLESPDSIQLQFIATPFVPAELGLNNDQRQLGFLLDWIKITPSTWTR
;
A
#
# COMPACT_ATOMS: atom_id res chain seq x y z
N MET A 1 22.72 0.22 -1.01
CA MET A 1 21.49 -0.61 -1.18
C MET A 1 21.66 -1.67 -2.25
N GLN A 2 22.14 -1.34 -3.47
CA GLN A 2 22.47 -2.39 -4.45
C GLN A 2 23.60 -3.28 -3.94
N SER A 3 23.42 -4.59 -4.10
CA SER A 3 24.42 -5.59 -3.77
C SER A 3 25.57 -5.59 -4.79
N SER A 4 26.71 -6.19 -4.42
CA SER A 4 27.82 -6.34 -5.35
C SER A 4 27.42 -7.16 -6.58
N ALA A 5 28.03 -6.86 -7.73
CA ALA A 5 27.79 -7.60 -8.97
C ALA A 5 27.97 -9.13 -8.80
N GLY A 6 28.92 -9.54 -7.95
CA GLY A 6 29.13 -10.95 -7.60
C GLY A 6 27.94 -11.58 -6.86
N ALA A 7 27.33 -10.87 -5.90
CA ALA A 7 26.16 -11.36 -5.20
C ALA A 7 24.93 -11.45 -6.11
N ILE A 8 24.74 -10.47 -7.01
CA ILE A 8 23.66 -10.47 -8.01
C ILE A 8 23.81 -11.64 -8.98
N LEU A 9 25.02 -11.88 -9.48
CA LEU A 9 25.32 -13.00 -10.37
C LEU A 9 25.10 -14.34 -9.65
N LEU A 10 25.57 -14.48 -8.41
CA LEU A 10 25.38 -15.69 -7.61
C LEU A 10 23.89 -15.98 -7.37
N PHE A 11 23.10 -14.95 -7.04
CA PHE A 11 21.66 -15.09 -6.89
C PHE A 11 21.00 -15.53 -8.21
N SER A 12 21.32 -14.85 -9.30
CA SER A 12 20.72 -15.10 -10.63
C SER A 12 20.98 -16.53 -11.12
N ILE A 13 22.22 -17.01 -10.97
CA ILE A 13 22.60 -18.38 -11.33
C ILE A 13 21.83 -19.41 -10.49
N ASN A 14 21.71 -19.19 -9.18
CA ASN A 14 21.03 -20.13 -8.29
C ASN A 14 19.51 -20.10 -8.45
N ALA A 15 18.92 -18.94 -8.72
CA ALA A 15 17.51 -18.82 -9.07
C ALA A 15 17.20 -19.55 -10.38
N LEU A 16 18.03 -19.36 -11.42
CA LEU A 16 17.90 -20.09 -12.69
C LEU A 16 18.09 -21.60 -12.49
N GLY A 17 19.09 -22.02 -11.71
CA GLY A 17 19.33 -23.42 -11.36
C GLY A 17 18.11 -24.06 -10.68
N PHE A 18 17.50 -23.36 -9.73
CA PHE A 18 16.26 -23.80 -9.07
C PHE A 18 15.12 -23.96 -10.07
N LEU A 19 14.92 -22.98 -10.95
CA LEU A 19 13.88 -23.03 -11.98
C LEU A 19 14.07 -24.23 -12.90
N LEU A 20 15.29 -24.48 -13.38
CA LEU A 20 15.58 -25.62 -14.26
C LEU A 20 15.34 -26.96 -13.54
N ILE A 21 15.82 -27.12 -12.30
CA ILE A 21 15.60 -28.34 -11.51
C ILE A 21 14.10 -28.56 -11.29
N ASN A 22 13.37 -27.52 -10.90
CA ASN A 22 11.94 -27.61 -10.65
C ASN A 22 11.18 -27.94 -11.94
N LEU A 23 11.48 -27.25 -13.04
CA LEU A 23 10.82 -27.41 -14.32
C LEU A 23 11.03 -28.82 -14.90
N PHE A 24 12.25 -29.34 -14.89
CA PHE A 24 12.56 -30.63 -15.54
C PHE A 24 12.33 -31.84 -14.64
N TYR A 25 12.43 -31.71 -13.32
CA TYR A 25 12.38 -32.87 -12.42
C TYR A 25 11.14 -32.93 -11.51
N PHE A 26 10.76 -31.81 -10.87
CA PHE A 26 9.64 -31.82 -9.91
C PHE A 26 8.29 -31.57 -10.57
N SER A 27 8.20 -30.57 -11.45
CA SER A 27 6.97 -30.18 -12.12
C SER A 27 6.26 -31.32 -12.89
N PRO A 28 6.94 -32.32 -13.51
CA PRO A 28 6.27 -33.45 -14.17
C PRO A 28 5.44 -34.34 -13.23
N HIS A 29 5.66 -34.25 -11.92
CA HIS A 29 4.91 -35.00 -10.91
C HIS A 29 3.60 -34.31 -10.51
N PHE A 30 3.34 -33.08 -10.97
CA PHE A 30 2.11 -32.33 -10.73
C PHE A 30 1.03 -32.68 -11.76
N ARG A 31 0.68 -33.97 -11.83
CA ARG A 31 -0.36 -34.46 -12.72
C ARG A 31 -1.75 -33.96 -12.27
N ILE A 32 -2.63 -33.75 -13.24
CA ILE A 32 -4.05 -33.43 -13.03
C ILE A 32 -4.86 -34.49 -13.78
N HIS A 33 -5.81 -35.15 -13.12
CA HIS A 33 -6.61 -36.25 -13.65
C HIS A 33 -5.76 -37.35 -14.29
N GLN A 34 -4.61 -37.66 -13.70
CA GLN A 34 -3.59 -38.61 -14.19
C GLN A 34 -2.96 -38.25 -15.55
N GLN A 35 -3.30 -37.11 -16.15
CA GLN A 35 -2.68 -36.60 -17.35
C GLN A 35 -1.35 -35.90 -17.01
N GLU A 36 -0.41 -35.93 -17.95
CA GLU A 36 0.83 -35.16 -17.79
C GLU A 36 0.52 -33.66 -17.70
N PRO A 37 1.22 -32.93 -16.81
CA PRO A 37 1.04 -31.49 -16.74
C PRO A 37 1.48 -30.84 -18.05
N ASP A 38 0.65 -29.91 -18.52
CA ASP A 38 0.97 -29.09 -19.67
C ASP A 38 2.15 -28.14 -19.39
N CYS A 39 2.70 -27.57 -20.45
CA CYS A 39 3.90 -26.73 -20.43
C CYS A 39 3.73 -25.52 -19.50
N LEU A 40 2.53 -24.95 -19.54
CA LEU A 40 2.16 -23.77 -18.77
C LEU A 40 2.05 -24.04 -17.27
N LEU A 41 1.43 -25.14 -16.87
CA LEU A 41 1.32 -25.54 -15.46
C LEU A 41 2.71 -25.80 -14.86
N ARG A 42 3.60 -26.46 -15.63
CA ARG A 42 4.98 -26.71 -15.20
C ARG A 42 5.73 -25.41 -14.94
N LEU A 43 5.68 -24.46 -15.89
CA LEU A 43 6.31 -23.15 -15.75
C LEU A 43 5.73 -22.36 -14.56
N PHE A 44 4.41 -22.36 -14.42
CA PHE A 44 3.72 -21.69 -13.32
C PHE A 44 4.17 -22.23 -11.95
N ILE A 45 4.17 -23.55 -11.76
CA ILE A 45 4.60 -24.17 -10.50
C ILE A 45 6.05 -23.81 -10.19
N SER A 46 6.95 -23.83 -11.18
CA SER A 46 8.36 -23.49 -10.97
C SER A 46 8.56 -22.03 -10.58
N LEU A 47 7.89 -21.09 -11.27
CA LEU A 47 7.97 -19.66 -10.95
C LEU A 47 7.38 -19.35 -9.57
N VAL A 48 6.19 -19.88 -9.26
CA VAL A 48 5.54 -19.65 -7.97
C VAL A 48 6.31 -20.31 -6.82
N SER A 49 6.88 -21.50 -7.04
CA SER A 49 7.74 -22.15 -6.04
C SER A 49 9.01 -21.31 -5.76
N LEU A 50 9.59 -20.68 -6.78
CA LEU A 50 10.73 -19.77 -6.58
C LEU A 50 10.32 -18.54 -5.76
N VAL A 51 9.19 -17.89 -6.09
CA VAL A 51 8.67 -16.75 -5.33
C VAL A 51 8.44 -17.14 -3.87
N ILE A 52 7.78 -18.29 -3.63
CA ILE A 52 7.51 -18.81 -2.30
C ILE A 52 8.81 -18.99 -1.51
N LEU A 53 9.76 -19.70 -2.10
CA LEU A 53 11.00 -20.08 -1.45
C LEU A 53 11.90 -18.88 -1.16
N VAL A 54 12.10 -18.02 -2.15
CA VAL A 54 12.96 -16.84 -2.03
C VAL A 54 12.36 -15.84 -1.03
N GLY A 55 11.04 -15.62 -1.07
CA GLY A 55 10.34 -14.82 -0.07
C GLY A 55 10.47 -15.39 1.34
N TRP A 56 10.36 -16.71 1.50
CA TRP A 56 10.48 -17.38 2.79
C TRP A 56 11.91 -17.28 3.36
N ILE A 57 12.94 -17.49 2.54
CA ILE A 57 14.35 -17.34 2.95
C ILE A 57 14.62 -15.89 3.35
N ALA A 58 14.26 -14.92 2.50
CA ALA A 58 14.49 -13.51 2.78
C ALA A 58 13.79 -13.03 4.05
N THR A 59 12.53 -13.44 4.25
CA THR A 59 11.77 -13.14 5.47
C THR A 59 12.48 -13.68 6.70
N SER A 60 12.93 -14.93 6.65
CA SER A 60 13.61 -15.58 7.77
C SER A 60 14.95 -14.89 8.08
N LEU A 61 15.73 -14.53 7.06
CA LEU A 61 17.00 -13.81 7.25
C LEU A 61 16.80 -12.39 7.79
N ALA A 62 15.75 -11.68 7.32
CA ALA A 62 15.43 -10.33 7.80
C ALA A 62 14.96 -10.33 9.26
N MET A 63 14.20 -11.34 9.67
CA MET A 63 13.81 -11.54 11.06
C MET A 63 15.01 -11.88 11.96
N LEU A 64 16.02 -12.58 11.43
CA LEU A 64 17.26 -12.89 12.14
C LEU A 64 18.26 -11.72 12.14
N GLY A 65 17.96 -10.61 11.46
CA GLY A 65 18.85 -9.45 11.38
C GLY A 65 20.11 -9.65 10.53
N ILE A 66 20.10 -10.62 9.62
CA ILE A 66 21.26 -11.01 8.78
C ILE A 66 20.92 -11.03 7.30
N TYR A 67 19.88 -10.30 6.89
CA TYR A 67 19.47 -10.22 5.49
C TYR A 67 20.57 -9.60 4.64
N GLU A 68 21.06 -10.37 3.68
CA GLU A 68 21.82 -9.88 2.53
C GLU A 68 21.52 -10.76 1.31
N LEU A 69 21.59 -10.20 0.10
CA LEU A 69 21.33 -10.95 -1.13
C LEU A 69 22.26 -12.17 -1.28
N LYS A 70 23.52 -12.06 -0.83
CA LYS A 70 24.48 -13.17 -0.86
C LYS A 70 24.00 -14.38 -0.04
N TRP A 71 23.39 -14.15 1.12
CA TRP A 71 22.89 -15.22 1.98
C TRP A 71 21.66 -15.89 1.39
N VAL A 72 20.76 -15.11 0.77
CA VAL A 72 19.64 -15.66 -0.01
C VAL A 72 20.17 -16.58 -1.13
N ALA A 73 21.20 -16.14 -1.86
CA ALA A 73 21.80 -16.91 -2.93
C ALA A 73 22.48 -18.20 -2.44
N ILE A 74 23.20 -18.15 -1.31
CA ILE A 74 23.83 -19.32 -0.69
C ILE A 74 22.78 -20.32 -0.19
N SER A 75 21.69 -19.86 0.41
CA SER A 75 20.58 -20.72 0.81
C SER A 75 19.94 -21.42 -0.40
N LEU A 76 19.73 -20.70 -1.50
CA LEU A 76 19.26 -21.31 -2.76
C LEU A 76 20.24 -22.35 -3.30
N LEU A 77 21.56 -22.07 -3.26
CA LEU A 77 22.60 -23.00 -3.69
C LEU A 77 22.54 -24.31 -2.88
N ALA A 78 22.41 -24.20 -1.54
CA ALA A 78 22.30 -25.37 -0.66
C ALA A 78 21.06 -26.22 -0.99
N ILE A 79 19.92 -25.57 -1.26
CA ILE A 79 18.67 -26.25 -1.65
C ILE A 79 18.82 -26.93 -3.02
N ASN A 80 19.40 -26.24 -4.00
CA ASN A 80 19.68 -26.82 -5.31
C ASN A 80 20.60 -28.05 -5.19
N GLY A 81 21.67 -27.97 -4.38
CA GLY A 81 22.56 -29.10 -4.10
C GLY A 81 21.84 -30.27 -3.44
N GLY A 82 20.94 -30.01 -2.50
CA GLY A 82 20.08 -31.02 -1.88
C GLY A 82 19.16 -31.70 -2.88
N PHE A 83 18.50 -30.93 -3.75
CA PHE A 83 17.65 -31.46 -4.81
C PHE A 83 18.43 -32.32 -5.81
N ILE A 84 19.59 -31.85 -6.27
CA ILE A 84 20.47 -32.64 -7.16
C ILE A 84 20.88 -33.95 -6.47
N SER A 85 21.21 -33.91 -5.18
CA SER A 85 21.57 -35.11 -4.41
C SER A 85 20.42 -36.12 -4.33
N ILE A 86 19.18 -35.66 -4.15
CA ILE A 86 17.97 -36.53 -4.19
C ILE A 86 17.75 -37.13 -5.59
N VAL A 87 17.97 -36.35 -6.65
CA VAL A 87 17.86 -36.81 -8.04
C VAL A 87 18.89 -37.91 -8.31
N LEU A 88 20.13 -37.69 -7.92
CA LEU A 88 21.24 -38.64 -8.13
C LEU A 88 21.05 -39.92 -7.31
N SER A 89 20.62 -39.81 -6.04
CA SER A 89 20.41 -40.98 -5.18
C SER A 89 19.28 -41.89 -5.68
N ARG A 90 18.17 -41.32 -6.18
CA ARG A 90 17.07 -42.10 -6.77
C ARG A 90 17.48 -42.83 -8.05
N ARG A 91 18.41 -42.29 -8.82
CA ARG A 91 18.95 -42.94 -10.03
C ARG A 91 19.92 -44.07 -9.70
N LEU A 92 20.72 -43.93 -8.64
CA LEU A 92 21.64 -44.99 -8.18
C LEU A 92 20.90 -46.19 -7.57
N VAL A 93 19.67 -46.02 -7.10
CA VAL A 93 18.86 -47.06 -6.44
C VAL A 93 17.89 -47.78 -7.41
N GLN A 94 17.92 -47.50 -8.73
CA GLN A 94 17.08 -48.25 -9.67
C GLN A 94 17.47 -49.74 -9.71
N PRO A 95 16.58 -50.68 -9.32
CA PRO A 95 16.87 -52.11 -9.32
C PRO A 95 16.87 -52.62 -10.77
N GLY A 96 18.06 -52.92 -11.30
CA GLY A 96 18.21 -53.47 -12.66
C GLY A 96 19.61 -53.34 -13.25
N VAL A 97 20.44 -52.42 -12.74
CA VAL A 97 21.86 -52.37 -13.13
C VAL A 97 22.63 -53.35 -12.26
N LYS A 98 22.99 -54.52 -12.81
CA LYS A 98 23.92 -55.46 -12.16
C LYS A 98 25.24 -54.74 -11.89
N THR A 99 25.47 -54.34 -10.64
CA THR A 99 26.77 -53.90 -10.13
C THR A 99 27.66 -55.12 -9.94
N THR A 100 28.17 -55.67 -11.05
CA THR A 100 29.29 -56.61 -11.06
C THR A 100 30.34 -56.07 -12.02
N ALA A 101 31.06 -55.04 -11.58
CA ALA A 101 32.38 -54.69 -12.07
C ALA A 101 32.99 -53.68 -11.10
N GLU A 102 34.19 -53.94 -10.62
CA GLU A 102 35.02 -53.00 -9.88
C GLU A 102 35.15 -51.69 -10.67
N ILE A 103 34.53 -50.61 -10.20
CA ILE A 103 34.67 -49.28 -10.80
C ILE A 103 35.73 -48.52 -10.00
N PRO A 104 36.87 -48.13 -10.60
CA PRO A 104 37.90 -47.39 -9.91
C PRO A 104 37.40 -45.98 -9.52
N TRP A 105 37.74 -45.56 -8.30
CA TRP A 105 37.29 -44.35 -7.60
C TRP A 105 37.45 -43.02 -8.37
N HIS A 106 38.24 -42.99 -9.44
CA HIS A 106 38.57 -41.75 -10.18
C HIS A 106 37.69 -41.44 -11.41
N SER A 107 36.75 -42.31 -11.80
CA SER A 107 35.92 -42.12 -13.01
C SER A 107 34.39 -41.93 -12.88
N PRO A 108 33.70 -42.13 -11.72
CA PRO A 108 32.24 -42.04 -11.68
C PRO A 108 31.71 -40.63 -11.97
N TRP A 109 32.37 -39.61 -11.43
CA TRP A 109 31.89 -38.21 -11.47
C TRP A 109 31.87 -37.60 -12.87
N ARG A 110 32.81 -37.97 -13.76
CA ARG A 110 32.83 -37.50 -15.16
C ARG A 110 31.75 -38.16 -16.02
N LYS A 111 31.46 -39.45 -15.82
CA LYS A 111 30.37 -40.14 -16.54
C LYS A 111 28.99 -39.77 -16.01
N LEU A 112 28.83 -39.59 -14.69
CA LEU A 112 27.60 -39.11 -14.08
C LEU A 112 27.28 -37.67 -14.48
N SER A 113 28.26 -36.75 -14.50
CA SER A 113 28.04 -35.36 -14.92
C SER A 113 27.73 -35.24 -16.42
N ALA A 114 28.40 -36.03 -17.28
CA ALA A 114 28.12 -36.05 -18.72
C ALA A 114 26.73 -36.61 -19.05
N ASN A 115 26.30 -37.68 -18.37
CA ASN A 115 24.95 -38.24 -18.54
C ASN A 115 23.88 -37.37 -17.88
N PHE A 116 24.17 -36.73 -16.75
CA PHE A 116 23.26 -35.77 -16.12
C PHE A 116 23.05 -34.53 -17.00
N CYS A 117 24.12 -33.92 -17.53
CA CYS A 117 24.00 -32.80 -18.48
C CYS A 117 23.28 -33.23 -19.76
N ARG A 118 23.62 -34.41 -20.30
CA ARG A 118 22.97 -34.94 -21.51
C ARG A 118 21.49 -35.22 -21.27
N ASP A 119 21.09 -35.72 -20.10
CA ASP A 119 19.68 -35.98 -19.76
C ASP A 119 18.91 -34.69 -19.45
N LEU A 120 19.53 -33.71 -18.78
CA LEU A 120 18.96 -32.37 -18.57
C LEU A 120 18.72 -31.66 -19.92
N LEU A 121 19.60 -31.91 -20.90
CA LEU A 121 19.47 -31.47 -22.29
C LEU A 121 18.57 -32.38 -23.15
N ALA A 122 18.36 -33.65 -22.76
CA ALA A 122 17.56 -34.64 -23.49
C ALA A 122 16.11 -34.75 -23.02
N VAL A 123 15.72 -34.09 -21.92
CA VAL A 123 14.30 -33.85 -21.62
C VAL A 123 13.75 -32.98 -22.74
N ARG A 124 13.10 -33.64 -23.71
CA ARG A 124 12.41 -32.96 -24.80
C ARG A 124 11.30 -32.10 -24.20
N PHE A 125 11.50 -30.79 -24.20
CA PHE A 125 10.48 -29.79 -23.93
C PHE A 125 9.50 -29.76 -25.11
N GLN A 126 8.65 -30.79 -25.21
CA GLN A 126 7.60 -30.86 -26.22
C GLN A 126 6.36 -30.14 -25.71
N CYS A 127 6.32 -28.81 -25.86
CA CYS A 127 5.08 -28.07 -25.73
C CYS A 127 4.27 -28.31 -27.01
N LYS A 128 3.31 -29.24 -26.96
CA LYS A 128 2.30 -29.37 -28.01
C LYS A 128 1.39 -28.17 -27.90
N GLY A 129 1.70 -27.11 -28.65
CA GLY A 129 0.94 -25.86 -28.61
C GLY A 129 -0.54 -26.12 -28.89
N ASN A 130 -1.36 -26.05 -27.84
CA ASN A 130 -2.81 -26.04 -27.95
C ASN A 130 -3.28 -24.58 -28.05
N TRP A 131 -4.42 -24.32 -28.68
CA TRP A 131 -4.96 -22.97 -28.80
C TRP A 131 -5.14 -22.30 -27.43
N ASN A 132 -5.57 -23.02 -26.40
CA ASN A 132 -5.71 -22.43 -25.07
C ASN A 132 -4.39 -21.92 -24.47
N GLU A 133 -3.27 -22.61 -24.73
CA GLU A 133 -1.95 -22.17 -24.28
C GLU A 133 -1.55 -20.88 -25.00
N LEU A 134 -1.72 -20.82 -26.32
CA LEU A 134 -1.44 -19.62 -27.10
C LEU A 134 -2.35 -18.45 -26.69
N ALA A 135 -3.63 -18.69 -26.41
CA ALA A 135 -4.57 -17.66 -25.95
C ALA A 135 -4.14 -17.09 -24.59
N LEU A 136 -3.72 -17.95 -23.66
CA LEU A 136 -3.20 -17.51 -22.38
C LEU A 136 -1.84 -16.81 -22.51
N THR A 137 -0.94 -17.25 -23.41
CA THR A 137 0.30 -16.53 -23.70
C THR A 137 0.02 -15.13 -24.21
N ILE A 138 -0.93 -14.97 -25.15
CA ILE A 138 -1.36 -13.64 -25.63
C ILE A 138 -1.89 -12.81 -24.46
N LEU A 139 -2.70 -13.41 -23.58
CA LEU A 139 -3.23 -12.71 -22.41
C LEU A 139 -2.12 -12.28 -21.43
N VAL A 140 -1.10 -13.12 -21.22
CA VAL A 140 0.08 -12.79 -20.42
C VAL A 140 0.83 -11.62 -21.05
N LEU A 141 0.99 -11.57 -22.38
CA LEU A 141 1.62 -10.44 -23.07
C LEU A 141 0.78 -9.16 -22.95
N ILE A 142 -0.55 -9.25 -23.05
CA ILE A 142 -1.46 -8.13 -22.83
C ILE A 142 -1.33 -7.62 -21.38
N SER A 143 -1.37 -8.52 -20.39
CA SER A 143 -1.20 -8.14 -18.98
C SER A 143 0.18 -7.53 -18.71
N ALA A 144 1.25 -8.01 -19.35
CA ALA A 144 2.56 -7.40 -19.27
C ALA A 144 2.56 -5.96 -19.83
N GLY A 145 1.95 -5.75 -21.00
CA GLY A 145 1.77 -4.41 -21.59
C GLY A 145 0.87 -3.49 -20.76
N LEU A 146 -0.04 -4.04 -19.97
CA LEU A 146 -0.85 -3.23 -19.05
C LEU A 146 -0.14 -2.98 -17.72
N TYR A 147 0.58 -3.94 -17.14
CA TYR A 147 1.01 -3.87 -15.74
C TYR A 147 2.47 -3.43 -15.55
N LEU A 148 3.37 -3.67 -16.50
CA LEU A 148 4.81 -3.34 -16.39
C LEU A 148 5.11 -1.84 -16.56
N HIS A 149 4.25 -1.02 -15.98
CA HIS A 149 4.35 0.43 -15.90
C HIS A 149 3.96 0.83 -14.46
N PRO A 150 4.78 0.44 -13.47
CA PRO A 150 4.38 0.54 -12.07
C PRO A 150 4.19 2.00 -11.65
N HIS A 151 3.34 2.20 -10.65
CA HIS A 151 3.24 3.48 -9.95
C HIS A 151 4.47 3.68 -9.06
N GLU A 152 4.93 4.91 -8.90
CA GLU A 152 6.17 5.23 -8.18
C GLU A 152 5.88 5.72 -6.74
N TYR A 153 5.08 4.96 -5.99
CA TYR A 153 4.79 5.23 -4.59
C TYR A 153 6.04 5.06 -3.71
N VAL A 154 6.86 6.11 -3.64
CA VAL A 154 8.06 6.18 -2.80
C VAL A 154 7.86 6.98 -1.52
N LEU A 155 6.93 7.95 -1.53
CA LEU A 155 6.59 8.75 -0.36
C LEU A 155 5.89 7.88 0.70
N GLY A 156 6.18 8.12 1.97
CA GLY A 156 5.53 7.44 3.09
C GLY A 156 4.12 7.95 3.37
N GLY A 157 3.59 7.69 4.57
CA GLY A 157 2.24 8.11 4.99
C GLY A 157 1.08 7.30 4.42
N ASN A 158 1.32 6.45 3.42
CA ASN A 158 0.35 5.48 2.91
C ASN A 158 0.93 4.05 2.87
N ASP A 159 0.06 3.04 2.78
CA ASP A 159 0.48 1.63 2.79
C ASP A 159 1.50 1.27 1.69
N ALA A 160 1.32 1.76 0.46
CA ALA A 160 2.17 1.41 -0.68
C ALA A 160 3.61 1.93 -0.49
N GLY A 161 3.72 3.20 -0.14
CA GLY A 161 4.97 3.83 0.24
C GLY A 161 5.61 3.15 1.44
N SER A 162 4.81 2.74 2.42
CA SER A 162 5.32 2.02 3.58
C SER A 162 5.93 0.67 3.23
N TYR A 163 5.31 -0.13 2.36
CA TYR A 163 5.93 -1.39 1.90
C TYR A 163 7.27 -1.17 1.21
N ILE A 164 7.37 -0.14 0.36
CA ILE A 164 8.61 0.23 -0.35
C ILE A 164 9.69 0.68 0.64
N ASN A 165 9.33 1.51 1.62
CA ASN A 165 10.29 2.04 2.59
C ASN A 165 10.74 1.01 3.62
N ILE A 166 9.86 0.10 4.03
CA ILE A 166 10.25 -1.06 4.86
C ILE A 166 11.25 -1.92 4.11
N ALA A 167 10.98 -2.21 2.83
CA ALA A 167 11.89 -2.98 2.00
C ALA A 167 13.24 -2.29 1.78
N ALA A 168 13.22 -0.98 1.55
CA ALA A 168 14.41 -0.15 1.45
C ALA A 168 15.25 -0.22 2.74
N ALA A 169 14.62 -0.02 3.89
CA ALA A 169 15.30 -0.09 5.17
C ALA A 169 15.89 -1.49 5.41
N THR A 170 15.12 -2.56 5.21
CA THR A 170 15.62 -3.95 5.36
C THR A 170 16.76 -4.26 4.39
N ALA A 171 16.70 -3.80 3.14
CA ALA A 171 17.79 -3.98 2.18
C ALA A 171 19.06 -3.20 2.55
N ARG A 172 18.92 -2.07 3.26
CA ARG A 172 20.04 -1.23 3.72
C ARG A 172 20.66 -1.75 5.02
N THR A 173 19.85 -2.18 5.98
CA THR A 173 20.29 -2.51 7.35
C THR A 173 20.41 -4.01 7.60
N GLY A 174 19.83 -4.86 6.75
CA GLY A 174 19.82 -6.32 6.92
C GLY A 174 18.83 -6.83 7.98
N THR A 175 18.02 -5.95 8.58
CA THR A 175 17.06 -6.32 9.63
C THR A 175 15.67 -5.76 9.36
N TYR A 176 14.65 -6.50 9.79
CA TYR A 176 13.27 -6.03 9.76
C TYR A 176 12.96 -5.03 10.89
N LEU A 177 13.42 -5.33 12.10
CA LEU A 177 13.32 -4.42 13.25
C LEU A 177 14.54 -3.53 13.28
N GLN A 178 14.33 -2.23 13.28
CA GLN A 178 15.41 -1.26 13.28
C GLN A 178 15.70 -0.86 14.72
N ARG A 179 16.91 -1.15 15.20
CA ARG A 179 17.39 -0.71 16.50
C ARG A 179 18.38 0.44 16.29
N ASP A 180 18.09 1.60 16.85
CA ASP A 180 18.91 2.80 16.71
C ASP A 180 18.88 3.61 18.00
N GLU A 181 20.03 4.13 18.43
CA GLU A 181 20.12 5.09 19.54
C GLU A 181 19.35 6.37 19.24
N TRP A 182 19.16 6.70 17.95
CA TRP A 182 18.33 7.81 17.53
C TRP A 182 16.89 7.66 18.01
N ASN A 183 16.30 6.46 17.93
CA ASN A 183 14.93 6.22 18.39
C ASN A 183 14.81 6.40 19.91
N LEU A 184 15.82 5.99 20.66
CA LEU A 184 15.89 6.21 22.10
C LEU A 184 15.91 7.71 22.43
N PHE A 185 16.75 8.48 21.75
CA PHE A 185 16.82 9.93 21.91
C PHE A 185 15.48 10.63 21.61
N LEU A 186 14.77 10.20 20.56
CA LEU A 186 13.43 10.71 20.26
C LEU A 186 12.43 10.34 21.37
N ALA A 187 12.47 9.10 21.86
CA ALA A 187 11.57 8.63 22.89
C ALA A 187 11.75 9.34 24.24
N GLU A 188 12.99 9.69 24.60
CA GLU A 188 13.30 10.55 25.77
C GLU A 188 12.59 11.92 25.68
N HIS A 189 12.38 12.40 24.45
CA HIS A 189 11.66 13.64 24.14
C HIS A 189 10.32 13.36 23.44
N GLY A 190 9.66 12.26 23.81
CA GLY A 190 8.52 11.73 23.07
C GLY A 190 7.32 12.68 23.01
N ALA A 191 7.14 13.54 24.02
CA ALA A 191 6.08 14.55 24.02
C ALA A 191 6.27 15.57 22.87
N ALA A 192 7.50 15.99 22.61
CA ALA A 192 7.82 16.95 21.55
C ALA A 192 7.93 16.27 20.17
N THR A 193 8.37 15.01 20.11
CA THR A 193 8.82 14.40 18.85
C THR A 193 7.94 13.28 18.28
N LEU A 194 7.18 12.59 19.12
CA LEU A 194 6.45 11.39 18.71
C LEU A 194 4.95 11.63 18.66
N ARG A 195 4.30 11.01 17.68
CA ARG A 195 2.85 11.04 17.55
C ARG A 195 2.22 10.07 18.54
N THR A 196 1.38 10.61 19.40
CA THR A 196 0.66 9.91 20.45
C THR A 196 -0.60 9.23 19.90
N GLN A 197 -0.67 7.90 19.89
CA GLN A 197 -1.85 7.18 19.35
C GLN A 197 -3.09 7.32 20.28
N PRO A 198 -4.33 7.30 19.74
CA PRO A 198 -5.52 7.26 20.58
C PRO A 198 -5.55 6.01 21.44
N ARG A 199 -5.96 6.15 22.71
CA ARG A 199 -6.22 4.95 23.51
C ARG A 199 -7.39 4.19 22.88
N PRO A 200 -7.31 2.86 22.72
CA PRO A 200 -6.34 1.97 23.38
C PRO A 200 -5.49 1.20 22.35
N MET A 201 -5.02 1.91 21.32
CA MET A 201 -4.11 1.41 20.29
C MET A 201 -2.69 1.21 20.84
N LEU A 202 -1.94 0.29 20.22
CA LEU A 202 -0.56 -0.02 20.52
C LEU A 202 0.34 0.24 19.28
N THR A 203 1.60 0.61 19.43
CA THR A 203 2.25 1.06 20.67
C THR A 203 1.73 2.43 21.08
N ARG A 204 2.17 2.99 22.20
CA ARG A 204 1.71 4.32 22.62
C ARG A 204 2.07 5.42 21.61
N HIS A 205 3.24 5.28 20.97
CA HIS A 205 3.88 6.34 20.18
C HIS A 205 4.33 5.86 18.80
N LEU A 206 4.18 6.73 17.80
CA LEU A 206 4.72 6.57 16.45
C LEU A 206 5.74 7.66 16.16
N GLN A 207 6.82 7.31 15.45
CA GLN A 207 7.63 8.34 14.78
C GLN A 207 6.92 8.82 13.52
N PHE A 208 6.50 7.86 12.69
CA PHE A 208 5.73 8.07 11.46
C PHE A 208 4.51 7.15 11.41
N VAL A 209 3.50 7.47 10.59
CA VAL A 209 2.37 6.59 10.31
C VAL A 209 2.88 5.24 9.80
N GLY A 210 2.72 4.20 10.61
CA GLY A 210 3.19 2.84 10.30
C GLY A 210 4.56 2.46 10.86
N TRP A 211 5.22 3.34 11.62
CA TRP A 211 6.48 3.09 12.34
C TRP A 211 6.27 3.27 13.85
N TYR A 212 6.05 2.14 14.53
CA TYR A 212 5.83 2.09 15.97
C TYR A 212 7.16 2.22 16.72
N ILE A 213 7.23 3.12 17.71
CA ILE A 213 8.27 3.06 18.73
C ILE A 213 7.81 2.04 19.78
N ASP A 214 8.65 1.05 20.07
CA ASP A 214 8.33 0.01 21.05
C ASP A 214 8.15 0.59 22.47
N ASP A 215 7.14 0.11 23.19
CA ASP A 215 6.80 0.62 24.52
C ASP A 215 7.76 0.10 25.63
N GLU A 216 8.45 -1.03 25.40
CA GLU A 216 9.38 -1.67 26.35
C GLU A 216 10.85 -1.33 26.07
N ASP A 217 11.26 -1.32 24.79
CA ASP A 217 12.60 -0.94 24.34
C ASP A 217 12.52 0.15 23.26
N PRO A 218 12.46 1.45 23.64
CA PRO A 218 12.26 2.55 22.70
C PRO A 218 13.36 2.71 21.64
N ALA A 219 14.50 2.03 21.76
CA ALA A 219 15.49 1.98 20.69
C ALA A 219 14.98 1.24 19.43
N ILE A 220 13.94 0.40 19.59
CA ILE A 220 13.36 -0.41 18.52
C ILE A 220 12.21 0.33 17.83
N SER A 221 12.39 0.55 16.53
CA SER A 221 11.32 0.95 15.60
C SER A 221 10.77 -0.28 14.89
N ARG A 222 9.45 -0.49 14.99
CA ARG A 222 8.73 -1.63 14.41
C ARG A 222 7.85 -1.17 13.26
N PRO A 223 8.14 -1.61 12.03
CA PRO A 223 7.23 -1.36 10.93
C PRO A 223 5.91 -2.12 11.10
N GLN A 224 4.83 -1.50 10.64
CA GLN A 224 3.48 -1.99 10.88
C GLN A 224 3.15 -3.33 10.21
N PHE A 225 3.61 -3.56 8.98
CA PHE A 225 3.08 -4.65 8.16
C PHE A 225 3.76 -6.00 8.42
N PHE A 226 3.28 -7.05 7.76
CA PHE A 226 3.95 -8.35 7.77
C PHE A 226 5.16 -8.35 6.83
N PRO A 227 6.24 -9.07 7.18
CA PRO A 227 7.54 -8.92 6.52
C PRO A 227 7.65 -9.59 5.14
N TYR A 228 6.74 -10.50 4.77
CA TYR A 228 6.92 -11.34 3.58
C TYR A 228 6.97 -10.55 2.26
N HIS A 229 6.03 -9.62 2.06
CA HIS A 229 6.02 -8.76 0.88
C HIS A 229 7.19 -7.75 0.85
N PRO A 230 7.48 -7.00 1.95
CA PRO A 230 8.70 -6.21 2.04
C PRO A 230 9.99 -6.98 1.77
N SER A 231 10.08 -8.24 2.20
CA SER A 231 11.27 -9.07 1.97
C SER A 231 11.48 -9.40 0.49
N LEU A 232 10.40 -9.67 -0.25
CA LEU A 232 10.46 -9.84 -1.71
C LEU A 232 10.86 -8.54 -2.43
N LEU A 233 10.31 -7.41 -2.00
CA LEU A 233 10.70 -6.09 -2.49
C LEU A 233 12.20 -5.82 -2.21
N SER A 234 12.69 -6.18 -1.02
CA SER A 234 14.09 -6.00 -0.61
C SER A 234 15.06 -6.76 -1.54
N ILE A 235 14.67 -7.95 -2.00
CA ILE A 235 15.46 -8.75 -2.95
C ILE A 235 15.56 -8.01 -4.29
N ALA A 236 14.43 -7.54 -4.82
CA ALA A 236 14.44 -6.77 -6.06
C ALA A 236 15.27 -5.48 -5.92
N MET A 237 15.17 -4.79 -4.78
CA MET A 237 15.95 -3.58 -4.51
C MET A 237 17.45 -3.85 -4.35
N SER A 238 17.81 -4.99 -3.78
CA SER A 238 19.19 -5.43 -3.68
C SER A 238 19.80 -5.75 -5.06
N ILE A 239 18.97 -6.11 -6.04
CA ILE A 239 19.40 -6.37 -7.43
C ILE A 239 19.49 -5.07 -8.24
N GLY A 240 18.45 -4.23 -8.22
CA GLY A 240 18.30 -3.10 -9.14
C GLY A 240 17.96 -1.76 -8.50
N GLY A 241 18.12 -1.61 -7.19
CA GLY A 241 17.74 -0.42 -6.43
C GLY A 241 16.21 -0.27 -6.27
N VAL A 242 15.77 0.83 -5.68
CA VAL A 242 14.34 1.09 -5.37
C VAL A 242 13.42 0.89 -6.58
N ARG A 243 13.88 1.31 -7.77
CA ARG A 243 13.15 1.16 -9.03
C ARG A 243 12.79 -0.31 -9.35
N ALA A 244 13.66 -1.26 -9.05
CA ALA A 244 13.37 -2.68 -9.26
C ALA A 244 12.29 -3.21 -8.29
N GLY A 245 12.19 -2.63 -7.09
CA GLY A 245 11.13 -2.93 -6.13
C GLY A 245 9.73 -2.72 -6.70
N PHE A 246 9.53 -1.64 -7.47
CA PHE A 246 8.23 -1.33 -8.09
C PHE A 246 7.73 -2.40 -9.09
N TYR A 247 8.63 -3.23 -9.65
CA TYR A 247 8.25 -4.27 -10.62
C TYR A 247 7.79 -5.58 -9.99
N VAL A 248 7.98 -5.77 -8.66
CA VAL A 248 7.56 -7.01 -7.99
C VAL A 248 6.05 -7.20 -8.09
N THR A 249 5.27 -6.16 -7.79
CA THR A 249 3.80 -6.25 -7.78
C THR A 249 3.20 -6.52 -9.17
N PRO A 250 3.64 -5.85 -10.25
CA PRO A 250 3.23 -6.21 -11.61
C PRO A 250 3.51 -7.67 -11.98
N LEU A 251 4.69 -8.18 -11.65
CA LEU A 251 5.10 -9.54 -12.00
C LEU A 251 4.24 -10.58 -11.28
N VAL A 252 3.97 -10.41 -10.00
CA VAL A 252 3.10 -11.33 -9.26
C VAL A 252 1.63 -11.20 -9.67
N ALA A 253 1.19 -10.02 -10.12
CA ALA A 253 -0.15 -9.83 -10.68
C ALA A 253 -0.35 -10.61 -12.00
N ILE A 254 0.65 -10.61 -12.89
CA ILE A 254 0.64 -11.43 -14.13
C ILE A 254 0.53 -12.92 -13.78
N LEU A 255 1.35 -13.40 -12.84
CA LEU A 255 1.25 -14.78 -12.35
C LEU A 255 -0.11 -15.06 -11.71
N GLY A 256 -0.72 -14.07 -11.05
CA GLY A 256 -2.06 -14.16 -10.50
C GLY A 256 -3.14 -14.41 -11.56
N ILE A 257 -3.03 -13.81 -12.76
CA ILE A 257 -3.93 -14.11 -13.90
C ILE A 257 -3.79 -15.58 -14.32
N VAL A 258 -2.57 -16.10 -14.36
CA VAL A 258 -2.30 -17.51 -14.67
C VAL A 258 -2.87 -18.43 -13.59
N ALA A 259 -2.74 -18.07 -12.31
CA ALA A 259 -3.33 -18.80 -11.19
C ALA A 259 -4.86 -18.86 -11.27
N LEU A 260 -5.49 -17.73 -11.61
CA LEU A 260 -6.94 -17.65 -11.85
C LEU A 260 -7.37 -18.58 -12.97
N TYR A 261 -6.68 -18.52 -14.11
CA TYR A 261 -6.97 -19.39 -15.26
C TYR A 261 -6.87 -20.86 -14.87
N LEU A 262 -5.77 -21.28 -14.23
CA LEU A 262 -5.55 -22.67 -13.86
C LEU A 262 -6.61 -23.17 -12.86
N LEU A 263 -6.96 -22.37 -11.86
CA LEU A 263 -8.03 -22.71 -10.92
C LEU A 263 -9.39 -22.80 -11.61
N ALA A 264 -9.76 -21.80 -12.42
CA ALA A 264 -11.05 -21.79 -13.12
C ALA A 264 -11.18 -22.98 -14.10
N ARG A 265 -10.08 -23.36 -14.75
CA ARG A 265 -10.01 -24.54 -15.61
C ARG A 265 -10.23 -25.82 -14.79
N GLN A 266 -9.60 -25.92 -13.61
CA GLN A 266 -9.79 -27.05 -12.71
C GLN A 266 -11.23 -27.13 -12.19
N LEU A 267 -11.83 -26.01 -11.79
CA LEU A 267 -13.18 -25.98 -11.25
C LEU A 267 -14.23 -26.32 -12.32
N PHE A 268 -14.06 -25.81 -13.54
CA PHE A 268 -15.04 -25.91 -14.63
C PHE A 268 -14.41 -26.42 -15.94
N ASN A 269 -14.02 -25.50 -16.83
CA ASN A 269 -13.44 -25.81 -18.13
C ASN A 269 -12.61 -24.62 -18.67
N GLU A 270 -11.92 -24.84 -19.78
CA GLU A 270 -10.99 -23.89 -20.39
C GLU A 270 -11.66 -22.60 -20.87
N TRP A 271 -12.90 -22.64 -21.34
CA TRP A 271 -13.62 -21.44 -21.79
C TRP A 271 -14.02 -20.52 -20.64
N VAL A 272 -14.47 -21.09 -19.52
CA VAL A 272 -14.73 -20.32 -18.30
C VAL A 272 -13.44 -19.67 -17.81
N ALA A 273 -12.32 -20.42 -17.86
CA ALA A 273 -11.02 -19.93 -17.46
C ALA A 273 -10.50 -18.78 -18.33
N LEU A 274 -10.56 -18.92 -19.66
CA LEU A 274 -10.12 -17.88 -20.59
C LEU A 274 -10.95 -16.60 -20.42
N LEU A 275 -12.28 -16.71 -20.32
CA LEU A 275 -13.13 -15.53 -20.14
C LEU A 275 -12.90 -14.86 -18.79
N ALA A 276 -12.82 -15.62 -17.69
CA ALA A 276 -12.57 -15.05 -16.35
C ALA A 276 -11.22 -14.34 -16.28
N ALA A 277 -10.16 -14.97 -16.82
CA ALA A 277 -8.83 -14.37 -16.89
C ALA A 277 -8.79 -13.14 -17.79
N SER A 278 -9.51 -13.16 -18.92
CA SER A 278 -9.62 -12.02 -19.84
C SER A 278 -10.30 -10.84 -19.15
N PHE A 279 -11.44 -11.05 -18.50
CA PHE A 279 -12.14 -9.98 -17.79
C PHE A 279 -11.31 -9.41 -16.65
N LEU A 280 -10.68 -10.26 -15.83
CA LEU A 280 -9.79 -9.78 -14.76
C LEU A 280 -8.64 -8.95 -15.33
N THR A 281 -8.07 -9.34 -16.47
CA THR A 281 -6.91 -8.65 -17.07
C THR A 281 -7.19 -7.20 -17.45
N ILE A 282 -8.44 -6.90 -17.83
CA ILE A 282 -8.90 -5.57 -18.23
C ILE A 282 -9.85 -4.95 -17.21
N THR A 283 -9.74 -5.33 -15.93
CA THR A 283 -10.54 -4.69 -14.87
C THR A 283 -9.74 -3.55 -14.25
N SER A 284 -10.35 -2.38 -14.06
CA SER A 284 -9.64 -1.19 -13.56
C SER A 284 -8.93 -1.43 -12.23
N THR A 285 -9.56 -2.16 -11.31
CA THR A 285 -8.94 -2.52 -10.03
C THR A 285 -7.71 -3.41 -10.24
N GLN A 286 -7.76 -4.37 -11.16
CA GLN A 286 -6.62 -5.23 -11.43
C GLN A 286 -5.47 -4.44 -12.04
N ILE A 287 -5.75 -3.56 -13.01
CA ILE A 287 -4.72 -2.73 -13.66
C ILE A 287 -4.07 -1.79 -12.65
N PHE A 288 -4.87 -1.09 -11.84
CA PHE A 288 -4.35 -0.17 -10.82
C PHE A 288 -3.54 -0.92 -9.76
N PHE A 289 -4.11 -1.96 -9.14
CA PHE A 289 -3.44 -2.66 -8.04
C PHE A 289 -2.28 -3.54 -8.51
N ALA A 290 -2.22 -3.94 -9.79
CA ALA A 290 -1.02 -4.56 -10.35
C ALA A 290 0.16 -3.58 -10.40
N ARG A 291 -0.09 -2.27 -10.51
CA ARG A 291 0.94 -1.21 -10.56
C ARG A 291 1.19 -0.56 -9.19
N TYR A 292 0.27 -0.70 -8.25
CA TYR A 292 0.33 -0.15 -6.88
C TYR A 292 1.08 -1.12 -5.95
N PRO A 293 2.22 -0.75 -5.33
CA PRO A 293 3.09 -1.70 -4.65
C PRO A 293 2.54 -2.15 -3.28
N THR A 294 1.54 -3.03 -3.29
CA THR A 294 0.94 -3.61 -2.09
C THR A 294 0.80 -5.13 -2.13
N THR A 295 0.35 -5.69 -1.00
CA THR A 295 0.22 -7.12 -0.76
C THR A 295 -0.92 -7.80 -1.54
N GLU A 296 -1.89 -7.04 -2.08
CA GLU A 296 -3.09 -7.61 -2.71
C GLU A 296 -2.78 -8.57 -3.86
N PRO A 297 -1.98 -8.21 -4.89
CA PRO A 297 -1.78 -9.11 -6.02
C PRO A 297 -0.94 -10.34 -5.65
N LEU A 298 0.04 -10.18 -4.76
CA LEU A 298 0.79 -11.31 -4.21
C LEU A 298 -0.12 -12.28 -3.46
N THR A 299 -1.07 -11.75 -2.69
CA THR A 299 -2.03 -12.57 -1.97
C THR A 299 -2.98 -13.29 -2.93
N MET A 300 -3.45 -12.62 -3.97
CA MET A 300 -4.25 -13.24 -5.02
C MET A 300 -3.52 -14.45 -5.62
N LEU A 301 -2.26 -14.26 -6.03
CA LEU A 301 -1.41 -15.34 -6.56
C LEU A 301 -1.31 -16.52 -5.58
N LEU A 302 -0.93 -16.24 -4.34
CA LEU A 302 -0.68 -17.27 -3.32
C LEU A 302 -1.95 -18.02 -2.93
N LEU A 303 -3.07 -17.31 -2.77
CA LEU A 303 -4.37 -17.93 -2.47
C LEU A 303 -4.86 -18.80 -3.63
N PHE A 304 -4.81 -18.31 -4.86
CA PHE A 304 -5.30 -19.07 -6.02
C PHE A 304 -4.41 -20.26 -6.34
N ALA A 305 -3.09 -20.15 -6.14
CA ALA A 305 -2.17 -21.29 -6.20
C ALA A 305 -2.50 -22.33 -5.10
N GLY A 306 -2.77 -21.87 -3.87
CA GLY A 306 -3.20 -22.73 -2.77
C GLY A 306 -4.55 -23.40 -3.03
N PHE A 307 -5.53 -22.68 -3.57
CA PHE A 307 -6.85 -23.20 -3.93
C PHE A 307 -6.77 -24.21 -5.07
N LEU A 308 -5.92 -23.98 -6.07
CA LEU A 308 -5.67 -24.94 -7.14
C LEU A 308 -5.16 -26.26 -6.57
N ALA A 309 -4.11 -26.19 -5.75
CA ALA A 309 -3.54 -27.37 -5.11
C ALA A 309 -4.56 -28.09 -4.21
N PHE A 310 -5.31 -27.34 -3.39
CA PHE A 310 -6.36 -27.88 -2.54
C PHE A 310 -7.44 -28.58 -3.37
N GLN A 311 -7.88 -27.98 -4.48
CA GLN A 311 -8.90 -28.57 -5.36
C GLN A 311 -8.41 -29.84 -6.04
N VAL A 312 -7.15 -29.88 -6.50
CA VAL A 312 -6.55 -31.10 -7.08
C VAL A 312 -6.49 -32.22 -6.03
N LEU A 313 -6.05 -31.92 -4.80
CA LEU A 313 -6.04 -32.89 -3.71
C LEU A 313 -7.45 -33.38 -3.32
N TRP A 314 -8.47 -32.53 -3.50
CA TRP A 314 -9.86 -32.85 -3.20
C TRP A 314 -10.50 -33.77 -4.25
N ASP A 315 -10.15 -33.53 -5.52
CA ASP A 315 -10.71 -34.25 -6.67
C ASP A 315 -10.05 -35.62 -6.88
N GLU A 316 -8.77 -35.76 -6.57
CA GLU A 316 -8.01 -36.98 -6.82
C GLU A 316 -7.91 -37.88 -5.59
N ALA A 317 -7.96 -39.21 -5.81
CA ALA A 317 -7.83 -40.18 -4.72
C ALA A 317 -6.38 -40.41 -4.28
N THR A 318 -5.43 -40.31 -5.21
CA THR A 318 -4.00 -40.55 -4.96
C THR A 318 -3.13 -39.47 -5.64
N PRO A 319 -3.32 -38.19 -5.29
CA PRO A 319 -2.52 -37.10 -5.85
C PRO A 319 -1.08 -37.17 -5.33
N SER A 320 -0.15 -36.61 -6.10
CA SER A 320 1.24 -36.44 -5.67
C SER A 320 1.32 -35.62 -4.37
N PRO A 321 2.11 -36.04 -3.36
CA PRO A 321 2.33 -35.25 -2.15
C PRO A 321 2.93 -33.86 -2.40
N LEU A 322 3.55 -33.65 -3.56
CA LEU A 322 4.08 -32.35 -3.97
C LEU A 322 3.00 -31.29 -4.15
N TRP A 323 1.78 -31.68 -4.54
CA TRP A 323 0.62 -30.77 -4.53
C TRP A 323 0.30 -30.29 -3.12
N GLY A 324 0.42 -31.17 -2.12
CA GLY A 324 0.26 -30.81 -0.71
C GLY A 324 1.32 -29.84 -0.24
N ALA A 325 2.60 -30.15 -0.48
CA ALA A 325 3.69 -29.26 -0.09
C ALA A 325 3.57 -27.88 -0.76
N PHE A 326 3.29 -27.84 -2.07
CA PHE A 326 3.10 -26.60 -2.82
C PHE A 326 1.89 -25.80 -2.32
N GLY A 327 0.73 -26.44 -2.15
CA GLY A 327 -0.49 -25.78 -1.69
C GLY A 327 -0.39 -25.26 -0.27
N GLY A 328 0.21 -26.06 0.63
CA GLY A 328 0.46 -25.67 2.02
C GLY A 328 1.45 -24.51 2.11
N ALA A 329 2.50 -24.50 1.27
CA ALA A 329 3.47 -23.40 1.22
C ALA A 329 2.87 -22.13 0.60
N ALA A 330 2.04 -22.26 -0.44
CA ALA A 330 1.36 -21.12 -1.07
C ALA A 330 0.38 -20.44 -0.11
N LEU A 331 -0.52 -21.23 0.51
CA LEU A 331 -1.46 -20.71 1.51
C LEU A 331 -0.72 -20.20 2.75
N GLY A 332 0.30 -20.92 3.21
CA GLY A 332 1.16 -20.50 4.33
C GLY A 332 1.86 -19.18 4.06
N SER A 333 2.41 -18.98 2.86
CA SER A 333 3.02 -17.71 2.46
C SER A 333 2.00 -16.58 2.38
N ALA A 334 0.74 -16.86 2.01
CA ALA A 334 -0.33 -15.87 2.05
C ALA A 334 -0.57 -15.39 3.50
N LEU A 335 -0.53 -16.30 4.48
CA LEU A 335 -0.63 -15.95 5.92
C LEU A 335 0.55 -15.08 6.40
N LEU A 336 1.75 -15.29 5.85
CA LEU A 336 2.91 -14.42 6.12
C LEU A 336 2.83 -13.07 5.38
N THR A 337 1.92 -12.93 4.41
CA THR A 337 1.79 -11.72 3.59
C THR A 337 0.70 -10.79 4.11
N ARG A 338 -0.41 -11.33 4.62
CA ARG A 338 -1.59 -10.54 4.99
C ARG A 338 -2.24 -10.99 6.27
N ILE A 339 -2.73 -9.98 7.00
CA ILE A 339 -3.40 -10.12 8.28
C ILE A 339 -4.88 -10.54 8.19
N ASP A 340 -5.55 -10.28 7.06
CA ASP A 340 -7.02 -10.39 6.90
C ASP A 340 -7.49 -11.74 6.33
N LEU A 341 -6.72 -12.82 6.55
CA LEU A 341 -7.01 -14.18 6.09
C LEU A 341 -7.63 -15.18 7.10
N PRO A 342 -8.07 -14.86 8.35
CA PRO A 342 -8.66 -15.84 9.26
C PRO A 342 -9.83 -16.62 8.71
N LEU A 343 -10.72 -15.96 7.94
CA LEU A 343 -11.87 -16.63 7.35
C LEU A 343 -11.41 -17.72 6.37
N VAL A 344 -10.42 -17.41 5.52
CA VAL A 344 -9.83 -18.38 4.59
C VAL A 344 -9.21 -19.55 5.37
N LEU A 345 -8.40 -19.25 6.39
CA LEU A 345 -7.76 -20.26 7.22
C LEU A 345 -8.80 -21.15 7.93
N ALA A 346 -9.83 -20.56 8.54
CA ALA A 346 -10.90 -21.28 9.21
C ALA A 346 -11.64 -22.23 8.27
N MET A 347 -11.94 -21.80 7.04
CA MET A 347 -12.59 -22.65 6.04
C MET A 347 -11.70 -23.80 5.55
N VAL A 348 -10.41 -23.54 5.35
CA VAL A 348 -9.46 -24.60 4.99
C VAL A 348 -9.31 -25.60 6.12
N MET A 349 -9.17 -25.15 7.37
CA MET A 349 -9.11 -26.01 8.54
C MET A 349 -10.39 -26.83 8.72
N ALA A 350 -11.57 -26.22 8.54
CA ALA A 350 -12.85 -26.94 8.54
C ALA A 350 -12.89 -28.01 7.43
N GLY A 351 -12.36 -27.72 6.25
CA GLY A 351 -12.22 -28.68 5.15
C GLY A 351 -11.30 -29.86 5.50
N LEU A 352 -10.14 -29.60 6.12
CA LEU A 352 -9.20 -30.64 6.57
C LEU A 352 -9.80 -31.52 7.67
N ILE A 353 -10.42 -30.91 8.69
CA ILE A 353 -11.11 -31.63 9.78
C ILE A 353 -12.22 -32.50 9.20
N TRP A 354 -13.01 -31.94 8.27
CA TRP A 354 -14.05 -32.66 7.56
C TRP A 354 -13.48 -33.88 6.84
N LEU A 355 -12.41 -33.73 6.04
CA LEU A 355 -11.75 -34.84 5.33
C LEU A 355 -11.22 -35.94 6.27
N ALA A 356 -10.59 -35.54 7.38
CA ALA A 356 -10.10 -36.46 8.40
C ALA A 356 -11.27 -37.26 9.01
N TRP A 357 -12.36 -36.58 9.34
CA TRP A 357 -13.59 -37.20 9.84
C TRP A 357 -14.23 -38.15 8.82
N GLN A 358 -14.15 -37.84 7.52
CA GLN A 358 -14.59 -38.73 6.45
C GLN A 358 -13.66 -39.93 6.22
N ARG A 359 -12.51 -40.02 6.90
CA ARG A 359 -11.45 -41.02 6.66
C ARG A 359 -10.95 -41.01 5.21
N ARG A 360 -10.93 -39.83 4.56
CA ARG A 360 -10.40 -39.63 3.19
C ARG A 360 -8.96 -39.06 3.19
N TRP A 361 -8.28 -39.16 4.32
CA TRP A 361 -6.94 -38.61 4.50
C TRP A 361 -5.89 -39.46 3.78
N HIS A 362 -5.00 -38.81 3.02
CA HIS A 362 -3.90 -39.46 2.32
C HIS A 362 -2.63 -38.61 2.44
N LEU A 363 -1.49 -39.11 1.93
CA LEU A 363 -0.19 -38.48 2.10
C LEU A 363 -0.13 -37.02 1.60
N GLY A 364 -0.83 -36.69 0.51
CA GLY A 364 -0.95 -35.30 0.03
C GLY A 364 -1.58 -34.33 1.05
N TRP A 365 -2.60 -34.75 1.80
CA TRP A 365 -3.19 -33.93 2.88
C TRP A 365 -2.25 -33.80 4.08
N SER A 366 -1.49 -34.85 4.40
CA SER A 366 -0.43 -34.75 5.42
C SER A 366 0.63 -33.72 5.02
N ALA A 367 1.11 -33.75 3.78
CA ALA A 367 2.07 -32.77 3.27
C ALA A 367 1.49 -31.34 3.31
N PHE A 368 0.23 -31.16 2.88
CA PHE A 368 -0.47 -29.87 2.93
C PHE A 368 -0.56 -29.33 4.37
N ALA A 369 -1.06 -30.14 5.29
CA ALA A 369 -1.27 -29.73 6.68
C ALA A 369 0.04 -29.46 7.41
N LEU A 370 1.09 -30.28 7.21
CA LEU A 370 2.39 -30.10 7.85
C LEU A 370 3.09 -28.84 7.37
N VAL A 371 3.09 -28.58 6.05
CA VAL A 371 3.70 -27.37 5.51
C VAL A 371 2.90 -26.12 5.91
N LEU A 372 1.56 -26.17 5.84
CA LEU A 372 0.72 -25.08 6.32
C LEU A 372 0.97 -24.80 7.82
N LEU A 373 1.08 -25.84 8.64
CA LEU A 373 1.38 -25.71 10.07
C LEU A 373 2.73 -25.04 10.31
N ALA A 374 3.79 -25.43 9.57
CA ALA A 374 5.10 -24.80 9.70
C ALA A 374 5.06 -23.28 9.42
N PHE A 375 4.36 -22.87 8.36
CA PHE A 375 4.16 -21.45 8.04
C PHE A 375 3.25 -20.75 9.05
N ALA A 376 2.21 -21.41 9.56
CA ALA A 376 1.34 -20.85 10.60
C ALA A 376 2.09 -20.64 11.92
N LEU A 377 2.98 -21.56 12.29
CA LEU A 377 3.88 -21.39 13.44
C LEU A 377 4.83 -20.21 13.22
N GLN A 378 5.41 -20.08 12.02
CA GLN A 378 6.22 -18.90 11.70
C GLN A 378 5.41 -17.59 11.74
N MET A 379 4.18 -17.58 11.23
CA MET A 379 3.27 -16.43 11.33
C MET A 379 3.03 -16.06 12.79
N PHE A 380 2.78 -17.04 13.66
CA PHE A 380 2.62 -16.80 15.08
C PHE A 380 3.88 -16.16 15.70
N LEU A 381 5.07 -16.64 15.36
CA LEU A 381 6.33 -16.04 15.81
C LEU A 381 6.50 -14.61 15.30
N ILE A 382 6.16 -14.34 14.03
CA ILE A 382 6.18 -12.97 13.46
C ILE A 382 5.21 -12.06 14.21
N ILE A 383 3.99 -12.53 14.46
CA ILE A 383 3.00 -11.74 15.21
C ILE A 383 3.54 -11.44 16.60
N TRP A 384 4.00 -12.45 17.33
CA TRP A 384 4.43 -12.29 18.71
C TRP A 384 5.65 -11.40 18.86
N PHE A 385 6.70 -11.62 18.06
CA PHE A 385 7.99 -10.94 18.25
C PHE A 385 8.16 -9.66 17.43
N PHE A 386 7.40 -9.48 16.34
CA PHE A 386 7.65 -8.40 15.38
C PHE A 386 6.46 -7.46 15.21
N THR A 387 5.24 -7.99 15.07
CA THR A 387 4.07 -7.24 14.56
C THR A 387 2.87 -7.21 15.50
N TRP A 388 3.07 -7.52 16.80
CA TRP A 388 2.02 -7.58 17.80
C TRP A 388 1.15 -6.32 17.88
N PRO A 389 1.71 -5.09 17.87
CA PRO A 389 0.91 -3.87 17.92
C PRO A 389 -0.06 -3.75 16.74
N TYR A 390 0.41 -4.07 15.53
CA TYR A 390 -0.43 -4.07 14.33
C TYR A 390 -1.54 -5.13 14.40
N PHE A 391 -1.20 -6.34 14.86
CA PHE A 391 -2.17 -7.41 15.06
C PHE A 391 -3.26 -6.98 16.05
N TRP A 392 -2.86 -6.49 17.22
CA TRP A 392 -3.78 -6.01 18.25
C TRP A 392 -4.71 -4.90 17.73
N ASN A 393 -4.16 -3.84 17.13
CA ASN A 393 -4.94 -2.71 16.62
C ASN A 393 -5.97 -3.16 15.60
N THR A 394 -5.57 -4.03 14.68
CA THR A 394 -6.44 -4.54 13.61
C THR A 394 -7.56 -5.42 14.16
N TYR A 395 -7.23 -6.43 14.97
CA TYR A 395 -8.23 -7.39 15.47
C TYR A 395 -9.12 -6.80 16.56
N ARG A 396 -8.67 -5.77 17.27
CA ARG A 396 -9.53 -5.04 18.20
C ARG A 396 -10.64 -4.29 17.47
N ALA A 397 -10.36 -3.68 16.33
CA ALA A 397 -11.38 -3.06 15.49
C ALA A 397 -12.40 -4.11 15.00
N VAL A 398 -11.92 -5.28 14.57
CA VAL A 398 -12.78 -6.42 14.21
C VAL A 398 -13.63 -6.89 15.39
N TYR A 399 -13.03 -7.04 16.57
CA TYR A 399 -13.73 -7.42 17.80
C TYR A 399 -14.82 -6.42 18.18
N GLY A 400 -14.57 -5.12 18.04
CA GLY A 400 -15.59 -4.08 18.25
C GLY A 400 -16.78 -4.21 17.28
N LEU A 401 -16.52 -4.54 16.01
CA LEU A 401 -17.57 -4.80 15.02
C LEU A 401 -18.39 -6.06 15.36
N VAL A 402 -17.67 -7.11 15.76
CA VAL A 402 -18.20 -8.41 16.20
C VAL A 402 -19.14 -8.23 17.39
N ILE A 403 -18.75 -7.48 18.43
CA ILE A 403 -19.61 -7.21 19.60
C ILE A 403 -20.88 -6.45 19.20
N ARG A 404 -20.77 -5.41 18.35
CA ARG A 404 -21.93 -4.63 17.88
C ARG A 404 -22.92 -5.47 17.08
N SER A 405 -22.45 -6.57 16.50
CA SER A 405 -23.24 -7.52 15.69
C SER A 405 -23.42 -8.87 16.40
N SER A 406 -23.47 -8.89 17.73
CA SER A 406 -23.46 -10.11 18.55
C SER A 406 -24.55 -11.12 18.20
N TRP A 407 -25.72 -10.66 17.76
CA TRP A 407 -26.82 -11.54 17.34
C TRP A 407 -26.47 -12.37 16.09
N LEU A 408 -25.70 -11.84 15.13
CA LEU A 408 -25.22 -12.60 13.96
C LEU A 408 -24.24 -13.69 14.40
N LEU A 409 -23.39 -13.40 15.38
CA LEU A 409 -22.43 -14.36 15.91
C LEU A 409 -23.10 -15.45 16.73
N ILE A 410 -24.07 -15.08 17.57
CA ILE A 410 -24.87 -16.05 18.31
C ILE A 410 -25.63 -16.94 17.33
N GLY A 411 -26.27 -16.36 16.31
CA GLY A 411 -26.97 -17.12 15.28
C GLY A 411 -26.08 -18.07 14.50
N THR A 412 -24.89 -17.60 14.07
CA THR A 412 -23.90 -18.45 13.37
C THR A 412 -23.31 -19.52 14.29
N ALA A 413 -22.99 -19.20 15.54
CA ALA A 413 -22.48 -20.13 16.53
C ALA A 413 -23.51 -21.21 16.90
N LEU A 414 -24.79 -20.83 17.10
CA LEU A 414 -25.88 -21.79 17.33
C LEU A 414 -26.10 -22.68 16.10
N SER A 415 -26.07 -22.11 14.90
CA SER A 415 -26.18 -22.88 13.65
C SER A 415 -25.03 -23.87 13.51
N ALA A 416 -23.80 -23.43 13.76
CA ALA A 416 -22.62 -24.29 13.76
C ALA A 416 -22.70 -25.39 14.82
N LEU A 417 -23.15 -25.06 16.03
CA LEU A 417 -23.36 -26.02 17.12
C LEU A 417 -24.39 -27.08 16.74
N VAL A 418 -25.54 -26.68 16.18
CA VAL A 418 -26.58 -27.61 15.71
C VAL A 418 -26.04 -28.52 14.62
N VAL A 419 -25.29 -27.99 13.66
CA VAL A 419 -24.66 -28.79 12.58
C VAL A 419 -23.61 -29.76 13.15
N CYS A 420 -22.77 -29.31 14.08
CA CYS A 420 -21.78 -30.14 14.75
C CYS A 420 -22.42 -31.24 15.60
N LEU A 421 -23.46 -30.91 16.38
CA LEU A 421 -24.22 -31.87 17.17
C LEU A 421 -24.90 -32.91 16.26
N ALA A 422 -25.52 -32.48 15.18
CA ALA A 422 -26.11 -33.38 14.18
C ALA A 422 -25.06 -34.29 13.53
N ALA A 423 -23.87 -33.75 13.21
CA ALA A 423 -22.76 -34.53 12.67
C ALA A 423 -22.26 -35.58 13.68
N LEU A 424 -22.10 -35.20 14.95
CA LEU A 424 -21.67 -36.09 16.02
C LEU A 424 -22.70 -37.20 16.30
N LEU A 425 -23.99 -36.85 16.45
CA LEU A 425 -25.07 -37.80 16.77
C LEU A 425 -25.35 -38.78 15.63
N LEU A 426 -25.27 -38.33 14.37
CA LEU A 426 -25.56 -39.18 13.21
C LEU A 426 -24.34 -40.03 12.77
N GLY A 427 -23.12 -39.63 13.14
CA GLY A 427 -21.88 -40.23 12.67
C GLY A 427 -21.60 -39.94 11.18
N PRO A 428 -20.38 -40.23 10.69
CA PRO A 428 -19.90 -39.76 9.39
C PRO A 428 -20.73 -40.26 8.22
N ARG A 429 -21.11 -41.55 8.21
CA ARG A 429 -21.86 -42.15 7.09
C ARG A 429 -23.28 -41.57 6.98
N ARG A 430 -24.07 -41.59 8.07
CA ARG A 430 -25.48 -41.15 8.03
C ARG A 430 -25.60 -39.63 7.87
N PHE A 431 -24.70 -38.85 8.47
CA PHE A 431 -24.66 -37.41 8.26
C PHE A 431 -24.34 -37.06 6.81
N GLN A 432 -23.38 -37.76 6.19
CA GLN A 432 -23.08 -37.61 4.78
C GLN A 432 -24.26 -37.97 3.90
N ASP A 433 -24.97 -39.08 4.16
CA ASP A 433 -26.16 -39.46 3.37
C ASP A 433 -27.26 -38.39 3.45
N ARG A 434 -27.49 -37.82 4.65
CA ARG A 434 -28.46 -36.73 4.85
C ARG A 434 -28.02 -35.45 4.16
N LEU A 435 -26.74 -35.07 4.30
CA LEU A 435 -26.18 -33.89 3.67
C LEU A 435 -26.15 -34.01 2.15
N GLN A 436 -25.84 -35.20 1.62
CA GLN A 436 -25.90 -35.47 0.18
C GLN A 436 -27.33 -35.38 -0.33
N ARG A 437 -28.32 -35.95 0.37
CA ARG A 437 -29.75 -35.78 0.02
C ARG A 437 -30.15 -34.31 0.01
N LEU A 438 -29.73 -33.53 1.00
CA LEU A 438 -30.01 -32.09 1.07
C LEU A 438 -29.33 -31.34 -0.09
N LYS A 439 -28.06 -31.62 -0.38
CA LYS A 439 -27.29 -31.03 -1.48
C LYS A 439 -27.83 -31.40 -2.87
N HIS A 440 -28.47 -32.56 -3.03
CA HIS A 440 -29.09 -32.99 -4.28
C HIS A 440 -30.56 -32.55 -4.41
N SER A 441 -31.19 -32.09 -3.33
CA SER A 441 -32.56 -31.62 -3.35
C SER A 441 -32.70 -30.40 -4.27
N ALA A 442 -33.52 -30.54 -5.31
CA ALA A 442 -33.79 -29.47 -6.27
C ALA A 442 -34.33 -28.22 -5.54
N SER A 443 -35.26 -28.40 -4.60
CA SER A 443 -35.85 -27.30 -3.84
C SER A 443 -34.80 -26.50 -3.05
N VAL A 444 -33.87 -27.18 -2.36
CA VAL A 444 -32.81 -26.49 -1.60
C VAL A 444 -31.89 -25.72 -2.52
N ARG A 445 -31.49 -26.31 -3.65
CA ARG A 445 -30.61 -25.65 -4.62
C ARG A 445 -31.27 -24.42 -5.25
N TRP A 446 -32.57 -24.51 -5.58
CA TRP A 446 -33.34 -23.38 -6.06
C TRP A 446 -33.52 -22.30 -5.00
N ILE A 447 -33.81 -22.66 -3.74
CA ILE A 447 -33.88 -21.71 -2.62
C ILE A 447 -32.56 -20.97 -2.46
N LEU A 448 -31.43 -21.67 -2.50
CA LEU A 448 -30.11 -21.03 -2.43
C LEU A 448 -29.85 -20.11 -3.63
N GLY A 449 -30.17 -20.56 -4.85
CA GLY A 449 -30.02 -19.76 -6.06
C GLY A 449 -30.86 -18.49 -6.05
N VAL A 450 -32.16 -18.61 -5.72
CA VAL A 450 -33.08 -17.46 -5.57
C VAL A 450 -32.64 -16.56 -4.43
N GLY A 451 -32.19 -17.14 -3.30
CA GLY A 451 -31.68 -16.40 -2.16
C GLY A 451 -30.47 -15.53 -2.50
N ILE A 452 -29.52 -16.04 -3.29
CA ILE A 452 -28.37 -15.26 -3.78
C ILE A 452 -28.80 -14.11 -4.68
N ILE A 453 -29.75 -14.35 -5.59
CA ILE A 453 -30.29 -13.29 -6.46
C ILE A 453 -30.98 -12.21 -5.62
N ALA A 454 -31.85 -12.62 -4.70
CA ALA A 454 -32.55 -11.70 -3.80
C ALA A 454 -31.57 -10.89 -2.93
N LEU A 455 -30.52 -11.54 -2.40
CA LEU A 455 -29.48 -10.88 -1.61
C LEU A 455 -28.69 -9.85 -2.44
N SER A 456 -28.35 -10.19 -3.68
CA SER A 456 -27.66 -9.27 -4.61
C SER A 456 -28.55 -8.07 -4.96
N LEU A 457 -29.84 -8.30 -5.24
CA LEU A 457 -30.82 -7.23 -5.49
C LEU A 457 -31.01 -6.33 -4.26
N TYR A 458 -31.13 -6.93 -3.07
CA TYR A 458 -31.17 -6.18 -1.80
C TYR A 458 -29.93 -5.31 -1.63
N ALA A 459 -28.73 -5.88 -1.79
CA ALA A 459 -27.48 -5.18 -1.60
C ALA A 459 -27.25 -4.07 -2.63
N TYR A 460 -27.77 -4.22 -3.86
CA TYR A 460 -27.61 -3.26 -4.94
C TYR A 460 -28.62 -2.11 -4.87
N PHE A 461 -29.90 -2.40 -4.62
CA PHE A 461 -30.99 -1.43 -4.72
C PHE A 461 -31.50 -0.93 -3.37
N LEU A 462 -31.69 -1.83 -2.40
CA LEU A 462 -32.35 -1.48 -1.13
C LEU A 462 -31.36 -1.02 -0.06
N ARG A 463 -30.23 -1.70 0.07
CA ARG A 463 -29.25 -1.41 1.12
C ARG A 463 -28.68 0.02 1.07
N PRO A 464 -28.36 0.61 -0.11
CA PRO A 464 -27.92 2.00 -0.18
C PRO A 464 -28.92 3.01 0.42
N ILE A 465 -30.21 2.68 0.37
CA ILE A 465 -31.30 3.50 0.89
C ILE A 465 -31.48 3.25 2.40
N LEU A 466 -31.39 1.99 2.83
CA LEU A 466 -31.61 1.57 4.22
C LEU A 466 -30.43 1.88 5.15
N GLU A 467 -29.22 2.02 4.61
CA GLU A 467 -27.99 2.31 5.36
C GLU A 467 -27.29 3.56 4.79
N PRO A 468 -27.76 4.78 5.16
CA PRO A 468 -27.23 6.03 4.63
C PRO A 468 -25.79 6.31 5.10
N THR A 469 -25.14 7.24 4.40
CA THR A 469 -23.78 7.72 4.68
C THR A 469 -23.63 8.20 6.13
N ARG A 470 -22.51 7.86 6.76
CA ARG A 470 -22.14 8.37 8.10
C ARG A 470 -20.80 9.09 8.02
N ILE A 471 -20.62 10.18 8.73
CA ILE A 471 -19.32 10.85 8.81
C ILE A 471 -18.52 10.28 9.98
N ILE A 472 -17.23 10.01 9.75
CA ILE A 472 -16.28 9.61 10.78
C ILE A 472 -15.04 10.50 10.69
N THR A 473 -14.41 10.79 11.82
CA THR A 473 -13.13 11.49 11.85
C THR A 473 -11.99 10.49 11.67
N SER A 474 -11.11 10.74 10.71
CA SER A 474 -9.97 9.88 10.39
C SER A 474 -8.70 10.34 11.10
N TRP A 475 -8.09 9.46 11.89
CA TRP A 475 -6.80 9.72 12.53
C TRP A 475 -5.65 9.26 11.61
N PRO A 476 -4.49 9.94 11.56
CA PRO A 476 -4.07 11.09 12.37
C PRO A 476 -4.43 12.48 11.83
N GLY A 477 -4.89 12.60 10.59
CA GLY A 477 -5.15 13.91 9.97
C GLY A 477 -6.41 14.63 10.47
N ASN A 478 -7.17 14.01 11.38
CA ASN A 478 -8.46 14.47 11.90
C ASN A 478 -9.45 14.97 10.83
N VAL A 479 -9.37 14.41 9.62
CA VAL A 479 -10.24 14.77 8.50
C VAL A 479 -11.55 14.00 8.60
N GLU A 480 -12.67 14.70 8.46
CA GLU A 480 -13.99 14.09 8.31
C GLU A 480 -14.12 13.34 6.99
N VAL A 481 -14.44 12.05 7.06
CA VAL A 481 -14.59 11.18 5.89
C VAL A 481 -15.94 10.45 5.89
N PRO A 482 -16.61 10.33 4.73
CA PRO A 482 -17.90 9.66 4.63
C PRO A 482 -17.74 8.12 4.57
N LEU A 483 -18.30 7.41 5.53
CA LEU A 483 -18.43 5.96 5.57
C LEU A 483 -19.66 5.50 4.77
N LEU A 484 -19.41 4.69 3.72
CA LEU A 484 -20.38 4.40 2.65
C LEU A 484 -20.68 2.90 2.50
N ASN A 485 -20.67 2.14 3.61
CA ASN A 485 -20.82 0.68 3.60
C ASN A 485 -22.11 0.18 2.93
N GLY A 486 -23.22 0.92 3.06
CA GLY A 486 -24.49 0.59 2.41
C GLY A 486 -24.40 0.53 0.89
N GLN A 487 -23.41 1.20 0.30
CA GLN A 487 -23.21 1.33 -1.14
C GLN A 487 -22.12 0.39 -1.70
N ASN A 488 -21.52 -0.48 -0.87
CA ASN A 488 -20.38 -1.32 -1.29
C ASN A 488 -20.67 -2.17 -2.55
N TRP A 489 -21.84 -2.80 -2.63
CA TRP A 489 -22.23 -3.62 -3.78
C TRP A 489 -22.61 -2.79 -5.01
N LEU A 490 -23.23 -1.62 -4.80
CA LEU A 490 -23.50 -0.65 -5.87
C LEU A 490 -22.20 -0.18 -6.52
N ARG A 491 -21.23 0.22 -5.70
CA ARG A 491 -19.91 0.74 -6.10
C ARG A 491 -19.04 -0.31 -6.76
N MET A 492 -19.17 -1.58 -6.37
CA MET A 492 -18.56 -2.69 -7.10
C MET A 492 -18.98 -2.66 -8.59
N GLY A 493 -20.22 -2.24 -8.87
CA GLY A 493 -20.76 -2.11 -10.22
C GLY A 493 -20.05 -1.04 -11.07
N TRP A 494 -19.31 -0.11 -10.46
CA TRP A 494 -18.48 0.84 -11.21
C TRP A 494 -17.25 0.16 -11.83
N TYR A 495 -16.73 -0.89 -11.20
CA TYR A 495 -15.49 -1.56 -11.59
C TYR A 495 -15.72 -2.83 -12.40
N ILE A 496 -16.79 -3.59 -12.13
CA ILE A 496 -17.14 -4.79 -12.90
C ILE A 496 -18.35 -4.60 -13.83
N THR A 497 -18.91 -3.40 -13.89
CA THR A 497 -20.18 -3.03 -14.56
C THR A 497 -21.43 -3.62 -13.88
N PRO A 498 -22.61 -2.97 -14.00
CA PRO A 498 -23.87 -3.57 -13.54
C PRO A 498 -24.18 -4.91 -14.23
N LEU A 499 -23.82 -5.03 -15.51
CA LEU A 499 -23.95 -6.28 -16.26
C LEU A 499 -23.05 -7.38 -15.67
N GLY A 500 -21.82 -7.05 -15.27
CA GLY A 500 -20.91 -8.00 -14.63
C GLY A 500 -21.42 -8.48 -13.28
N ILE A 501 -22.00 -7.60 -12.46
CA ILE A 501 -22.70 -7.99 -11.22
C ILE A 501 -23.84 -8.96 -11.51
N ALA A 502 -24.69 -8.63 -12.49
CA ALA A 502 -25.82 -9.48 -12.85
C ALA A 502 -25.35 -10.86 -13.31
N LEU A 503 -24.37 -10.92 -14.20
CA LEU A 503 -23.81 -12.18 -14.70
C LEU A 503 -23.09 -12.97 -13.61
N ALA A 504 -22.33 -12.32 -12.71
CA ALA A 504 -21.70 -13.00 -11.58
C ALA A 504 -22.74 -13.59 -10.63
N THR A 505 -23.80 -12.84 -10.33
CA THR A 505 -24.91 -13.30 -9.47
C THR A 505 -25.65 -14.48 -10.11
N ILE A 506 -26.02 -14.37 -11.40
CA ILE A 506 -26.68 -15.44 -12.15
C ILE A 506 -25.78 -16.65 -12.26
N GLY A 507 -24.49 -16.45 -12.53
CA GLY A 507 -23.50 -17.51 -12.61
C GLY A 507 -23.36 -18.29 -11.31
N LEU A 508 -23.28 -17.59 -10.18
CA LEU A 508 -23.28 -18.23 -8.86
C LEU A 508 -24.57 -19.02 -8.62
N ALA A 509 -25.74 -18.45 -8.92
CA ALA A 509 -27.01 -19.16 -8.82
C ALA A 509 -27.05 -20.42 -9.71
N MET A 510 -26.54 -20.34 -10.95
CA MET A 510 -26.45 -21.48 -11.85
C MET A 510 -25.49 -22.56 -11.32
N ILE A 511 -24.34 -22.18 -10.75
CA ILE A 511 -23.41 -23.12 -10.10
C ILE A 511 -24.12 -23.85 -8.96
N LEU A 512 -24.87 -23.13 -8.11
CA LEU A 512 -25.66 -23.71 -7.02
C LEU A 512 -26.73 -24.70 -7.52
N ILE A 513 -27.38 -24.39 -8.64
CA ILE A 513 -28.47 -25.20 -9.22
C ILE A 513 -27.98 -26.37 -10.07
N ARG A 514 -26.83 -26.26 -10.74
CA ARG A 514 -26.38 -27.23 -11.75
C ARG A 514 -25.20 -28.07 -11.31
N GLU A 515 -24.25 -27.51 -10.56
CA GLU A 515 -22.97 -28.16 -10.28
C GLU A 515 -22.96 -29.01 -9.00
N ARG A 516 -22.00 -29.94 -8.92
CA ARG A 516 -21.81 -30.81 -7.76
C ARG A 516 -21.18 -30.02 -6.61
N LEU A 517 -22.01 -29.42 -5.76
CA LEU A 517 -21.56 -28.58 -4.65
C LEU A 517 -20.56 -29.24 -3.71
N ALA A 518 -20.65 -30.56 -3.49
CA ALA A 518 -19.69 -31.30 -2.67
C ALA A 518 -18.24 -31.17 -3.15
N ARG A 519 -18.02 -30.97 -4.46
CA ARG A 519 -16.71 -30.73 -5.06
C ARG A 519 -16.21 -29.30 -4.83
N LEU A 520 -17.11 -28.33 -4.92
CA LEU A 520 -16.79 -26.89 -4.93
C LEU A 520 -16.92 -26.22 -3.56
N THR A 521 -17.41 -26.94 -2.54
CA THR A 521 -17.90 -26.35 -1.27
C THR A 521 -16.88 -25.40 -0.63
N ILE A 522 -15.60 -25.79 -0.55
CA ILE A 522 -14.59 -25.00 0.16
C ILE A 522 -14.21 -23.74 -0.65
N VAL A 523 -13.77 -23.90 -1.91
CA VAL A 523 -13.32 -22.77 -2.73
C VAL A 523 -14.47 -21.79 -3.01
N LEU A 524 -15.64 -22.29 -3.39
CA LEU A 524 -16.82 -21.46 -3.63
C LEU A 524 -17.29 -20.80 -2.33
N GLY A 525 -17.26 -21.53 -1.22
CA GLY A 525 -17.62 -21.01 0.09
C GLY A 525 -16.73 -19.85 0.54
N ILE A 526 -15.41 -19.96 0.30
CA ILE A 526 -14.45 -18.87 0.58
C ILE A 526 -14.82 -17.64 -0.25
N GLY A 527 -15.05 -17.81 -1.56
CA GLY A 527 -15.46 -16.71 -2.44
C GLY A 527 -16.76 -16.03 -1.99
N VAL A 528 -17.79 -16.80 -1.63
CA VAL A 528 -19.08 -16.28 -1.18
C VAL A 528 -18.95 -15.57 0.17
N LEU A 529 -18.33 -16.19 1.17
CA LEU A 529 -18.27 -15.64 2.53
C LEU A 529 -17.38 -14.39 2.59
N THR A 530 -16.27 -14.35 1.85
CA THR A 530 -15.44 -13.14 1.73
C THR A 530 -16.16 -12.02 0.99
N THR A 531 -16.97 -12.34 -0.02
CA THR A 531 -17.83 -11.36 -0.70
C THR A 531 -18.85 -10.78 0.29
N VAL A 532 -19.54 -11.63 1.05
CA VAL A 532 -20.50 -11.18 2.06
C VAL A 532 -19.83 -10.31 3.13
N GLN A 533 -18.65 -10.71 3.63
CA GLN A 533 -17.89 -9.97 4.62
C GLN A 533 -17.60 -8.54 4.15
N TYR A 534 -16.98 -8.38 2.98
CA TYR A 534 -16.56 -7.07 2.49
C TYR A 534 -17.69 -6.25 1.87
N VAL A 535 -18.77 -6.89 1.40
CA VAL A 535 -19.99 -6.16 1.06
C VAL A 535 -20.58 -5.58 2.33
N TYR A 536 -20.74 -6.37 3.41
CA TYR A 536 -21.28 -5.89 4.69
C TYR A 536 -20.45 -4.75 5.28
N ASN A 537 -19.14 -4.93 5.44
CA ASN A 537 -18.27 -3.86 5.91
C ASN A 537 -16.88 -4.05 5.31
N ILE A 538 -16.44 -3.06 4.53
CA ILE A 538 -15.16 -3.14 3.81
C ILE A 538 -13.95 -2.97 4.75
N MET A 539 -14.15 -2.42 5.96
CA MET A 539 -13.13 -2.18 6.97
C MET A 539 -11.87 -1.51 6.39
N ASN A 540 -12.09 -0.44 5.63
CA ASN A 540 -11.04 0.32 4.97
C ASN A 540 -11.46 1.78 4.80
N MET A 541 -10.50 2.66 4.50
CA MET A 541 -10.81 4.03 4.11
C MET A 541 -11.71 4.03 2.85
N PRO A 542 -12.74 4.89 2.79
CA PRO A 542 -13.81 4.78 1.78
C PRO A 542 -13.51 5.45 0.44
N TYR A 543 -12.36 6.12 0.30
CA TYR A 543 -12.00 6.78 -0.96
C TYR A 543 -11.57 5.79 -2.05
N HIS A 544 -11.95 6.11 -3.27
CA HIS A 544 -11.59 5.39 -4.48
C HIS A 544 -10.29 5.93 -5.08
N ILE A 545 -9.49 5.09 -5.74
CA ILE A 545 -9.72 3.65 -5.96
C ILE A 545 -9.30 2.76 -4.77
N TYR A 546 -8.53 3.32 -3.83
CA TYR A 546 -7.88 2.61 -2.72
C TYR A 546 -8.79 1.63 -1.98
N THR A 547 -10.03 2.02 -1.66
CA THR A 547 -10.97 1.18 -0.90
C THR A 547 -11.18 -0.21 -1.53
N MET A 548 -11.15 -0.29 -2.87
CA MET A 548 -11.41 -1.51 -3.65
C MET A 548 -10.34 -2.58 -3.49
N ARG A 549 -9.19 -2.25 -2.90
CA ARG A 549 -8.09 -3.19 -2.66
C ARG A 549 -8.54 -4.45 -1.90
N ARG A 550 -9.50 -4.34 -0.99
CA ARG A 550 -10.02 -5.49 -0.21
C ARG A 550 -10.69 -6.57 -1.07
N TYR A 551 -11.21 -6.19 -2.24
CA TYR A 551 -11.87 -7.12 -3.15
C TYR A 551 -10.92 -7.79 -4.14
N VAL A 552 -9.72 -7.23 -4.35
CA VAL A 552 -8.75 -7.73 -5.35
C VAL A 552 -8.29 -9.16 -5.08
N PRO A 553 -7.94 -9.58 -3.83
CA PRO A 553 -7.34 -10.89 -3.63
C PRO A 553 -8.26 -12.08 -3.89
N ILE A 554 -9.57 -11.93 -3.69
CA ILE A 554 -10.54 -13.06 -3.73
C ILE A 554 -11.82 -12.68 -4.45
N VAL A 555 -12.48 -11.60 -4.02
CA VAL A 555 -13.86 -11.29 -4.42
C VAL A 555 -13.97 -11.06 -5.92
N ILE A 556 -13.22 -10.10 -6.48
CA ILE A 556 -13.29 -9.77 -7.92
C ILE A 556 -12.91 -10.98 -8.80
N PRO A 557 -11.80 -11.70 -8.55
CA PRO A 557 -11.47 -12.89 -9.34
C PRO A 557 -12.56 -13.97 -9.29
N MET A 558 -13.17 -14.22 -8.12
CA MET A 558 -14.26 -15.19 -7.97
C MET A 558 -15.55 -14.73 -8.66
N LEU A 559 -15.87 -13.43 -8.65
CA LEU A 559 -16.99 -12.86 -9.40
C LEU A 559 -16.80 -13.04 -10.91
N TRP A 560 -15.56 -12.87 -11.41
CA TRP A 560 -15.26 -13.11 -12.82
C TRP A 560 -15.37 -14.59 -13.22
N ILE A 561 -15.00 -15.52 -12.35
CA ILE A 561 -15.28 -16.95 -12.56
C ILE A 561 -16.79 -17.18 -12.69
N CYS A 562 -17.59 -16.60 -11.79
CA CYS A 562 -19.05 -16.77 -11.82
C CYS A 562 -19.65 -16.14 -13.09
N ALA A 563 -19.25 -14.92 -13.46
CA ALA A 563 -19.74 -14.25 -14.66
C ALA A 563 -19.38 -15.02 -15.93
N ALA A 564 -18.14 -15.50 -16.04
CA ALA A 564 -17.69 -16.34 -17.15
C ALA A 564 -18.50 -17.66 -17.21
N TYR A 565 -18.75 -18.29 -16.06
CA TYR A 565 -19.60 -19.48 -15.99
C TYR A 565 -21.01 -19.20 -16.52
N ALA A 566 -21.65 -18.09 -16.15
CA ALA A 566 -22.98 -17.74 -16.66
C ALA A 566 -23.02 -17.67 -18.19
N ILE A 567 -22.02 -17.02 -18.80
CA ILE A 567 -21.89 -16.87 -20.26
C ILE A 567 -21.71 -18.24 -20.93
N VAL A 568 -20.82 -19.07 -20.40
CA VAL A 568 -20.50 -20.39 -20.99
C VAL A 568 -21.62 -21.41 -20.77
N ALA A 569 -22.31 -21.34 -19.64
CA ALA A 569 -23.38 -22.27 -19.27
C ALA A 569 -24.78 -21.83 -19.76
N LEU A 570 -24.87 -20.74 -20.55
CA LEU A 570 -26.13 -20.29 -21.16
C LEU A 570 -26.79 -21.45 -21.94
N PRO A 571 -28.09 -21.71 -21.72
CA PRO A 571 -28.80 -22.77 -22.42
C PRO A 571 -28.81 -22.55 -23.94
N ARG A 572 -28.84 -23.63 -24.71
CA ARG A 572 -28.90 -23.57 -26.17
C ARG A 572 -30.29 -23.07 -26.59
N PHE A 573 -30.32 -22.06 -27.45
CA PHE A 573 -31.55 -21.59 -28.10
C PHE A 573 -31.92 -22.53 -29.26
N PHE A 574 -33.12 -22.36 -29.83
CA PHE A 574 -33.62 -23.15 -30.96
C PHE A 574 -32.65 -23.20 -32.14
N ARG A 575 -31.85 -22.14 -32.37
CA ARG A 575 -30.77 -22.13 -33.36
C ARG A 575 -29.41 -21.92 -32.68
N PRO A 576 -28.38 -22.73 -32.99
CA PRO A 576 -27.10 -22.68 -32.29
C PRO A 576 -26.34 -21.36 -32.48
N TRP A 577 -26.47 -20.71 -33.65
CA TRP A 577 -25.87 -19.40 -33.91
C TRP A 577 -26.43 -18.30 -33.00
N MET A 578 -27.68 -18.41 -32.55
CA MET A 578 -28.28 -17.42 -31.63
C MET A 578 -27.62 -17.48 -30.26
N THR A 579 -27.31 -18.67 -29.76
CA THR A 579 -26.55 -18.82 -28.51
C THR A 579 -25.16 -18.21 -28.64
N LEU A 580 -24.48 -18.43 -29.76
CA LEU A 580 -23.18 -17.83 -30.03
C LEU A 580 -23.28 -16.30 -30.10
N ALA A 581 -24.28 -15.77 -30.79
CA ALA A 581 -24.52 -14.33 -30.91
C ALA A 581 -24.79 -13.69 -29.55
N VAL A 582 -25.66 -14.26 -28.72
CA VAL A 582 -25.95 -13.76 -27.37
C VAL A 582 -24.69 -13.78 -26.50
N ARG A 583 -23.91 -14.87 -26.53
CA ARG A 583 -22.63 -14.94 -25.80
C ARG A 583 -21.66 -13.86 -26.29
N GLY A 584 -21.52 -13.70 -27.61
CA GLY A 584 -20.68 -12.68 -28.22
C GLY A 584 -21.08 -11.26 -27.81
N ILE A 585 -22.38 -10.95 -27.82
CA ILE A 585 -22.92 -9.65 -27.38
C ILE A 585 -22.65 -9.41 -25.90
N LEU A 586 -22.87 -10.40 -25.02
CA LEU A 586 -22.60 -10.26 -23.59
C LEU A 586 -21.11 -10.01 -23.32
N VAL A 587 -20.23 -10.75 -23.99
CA VAL A 587 -18.77 -10.56 -23.88
C VAL A 587 -18.39 -9.18 -24.41
N ALA A 588 -18.87 -8.78 -25.60
CA ALA A 588 -18.56 -7.48 -26.19
C ALA A 588 -19.07 -6.31 -25.34
N ALA A 589 -20.27 -6.41 -24.76
CA ALA A 589 -20.83 -5.41 -23.87
C ALA A 589 -20.02 -5.29 -22.56
N LEU A 590 -19.61 -6.41 -21.97
CA LEU A 590 -18.74 -6.40 -20.80
C LEU A 590 -17.37 -5.81 -21.10
N VAL A 591 -16.69 -6.29 -22.15
CA VAL A 591 -15.37 -5.78 -22.56
C VAL A 591 -15.46 -4.29 -22.90
N GLY A 592 -16.49 -3.87 -23.64
CA GLY A 592 -16.73 -2.46 -23.95
C GLY A 592 -16.94 -1.61 -22.70
N GLY A 593 -17.72 -2.10 -21.73
CA GLY A 593 -17.93 -1.42 -20.45
C GLY A 593 -16.65 -1.32 -19.59
N LEU A 594 -15.86 -2.40 -19.54
CA LEU A 594 -14.59 -2.43 -18.80
C LEU A 594 -13.56 -1.49 -19.43
N VAL A 595 -13.35 -1.59 -20.76
CA VAL A 595 -12.45 -0.69 -21.51
C VAL A 595 -12.89 0.77 -21.39
N TYR A 596 -14.21 1.02 -21.38
CA TYR A 596 -14.74 2.36 -21.14
C TYR A 596 -14.29 2.87 -19.77
N GLN A 597 -14.51 2.13 -18.68
CA GLN A 597 -14.07 2.57 -17.34
C GLN A 597 -12.55 2.72 -17.23
N ASP A 598 -11.82 1.79 -17.82
CA ASP A 598 -10.37 1.72 -17.80
C ASP A 598 -9.66 2.88 -18.50
N ARG A 599 -10.35 3.65 -19.36
CA ARG A 599 -9.73 4.76 -20.11
C ARG A 599 -9.00 5.77 -19.22
N TYR A 600 -9.42 5.90 -17.96
CA TYR A 600 -8.81 6.78 -16.95
C TYR A 600 -7.66 6.07 -16.22
N VAL A 601 -7.85 4.81 -15.84
CA VAL A 601 -6.88 4.06 -15.01
C VAL A 601 -5.70 3.54 -15.82
N VAL A 602 -5.90 3.10 -17.07
CA VAL A 602 -4.81 2.56 -17.91
C VAL A 602 -3.73 3.60 -18.17
N ARG A 603 -4.11 4.87 -18.31
CA ARG A 603 -3.19 6.00 -18.53
C ARG A 603 -2.55 6.52 -17.25
N ALA A 604 -3.20 6.30 -16.11
CA ALA A 604 -2.71 6.74 -14.81
C ALA A 604 -1.35 6.08 -14.49
N ARG A 605 -0.41 6.92 -14.08
CA ARG A 605 0.88 6.54 -13.51
C ARG A 605 1.13 7.38 -12.27
N ASP A 606 0.42 7.02 -11.22
CA ASP A 606 0.50 7.71 -9.94
C ASP A 606 1.94 7.81 -9.44
N TYR A 607 2.28 9.02 -8.98
CA TYR A 607 3.59 9.42 -8.48
C TYR A 607 4.73 9.31 -9.49
N ALA A 608 4.46 9.24 -10.80
CA ALA A 608 5.52 9.16 -11.81
C ALA A 608 6.56 10.28 -11.64
N GLY A 609 7.84 9.91 -11.64
CA GLY A 609 8.96 10.83 -11.46
C GLY A 609 9.31 11.11 -9.99
N SER A 610 8.49 10.68 -9.03
CA SER A 610 8.72 10.93 -7.61
C SER A 610 10.02 10.32 -7.09
N LEU A 611 10.45 9.16 -7.61
CA LEU A 611 11.72 8.57 -7.19
C LEU A 611 12.90 9.45 -7.63
N THR A 612 12.89 9.92 -8.88
CA THR A 612 13.94 10.80 -9.41
C THR A 612 13.98 12.11 -8.61
N GLN A 613 12.81 12.72 -8.39
CA GLN A 613 12.71 13.97 -7.62
C GLN A 613 13.21 13.81 -6.18
N LEU A 614 12.93 12.66 -5.56
CA LEU A 614 13.45 12.37 -4.23
C LEU A 614 14.99 12.26 -4.20
N TYR A 615 15.62 11.71 -5.23
CA TYR A 615 17.08 11.71 -5.37
C TYR A 615 17.64 13.12 -5.57
N GLU A 616 16.96 13.97 -6.34
CA GLU A 616 17.34 15.37 -6.55
C GLU A 616 17.25 16.18 -5.26
N LEU A 617 16.15 16.02 -4.50
CA LEU A 617 16.02 16.59 -3.17
C LEU A 617 17.18 16.17 -2.26
N HIS A 618 17.49 14.87 -2.21
CA HIS A 618 18.61 14.37 -1.41
C HIS A 618 19.96 14.95 -1.82
N GLN A 619 20.20 15.26 -3.10
CA GLN A 619 21.44 15.90 -3.56
C GLN A 619 21.60 17.33 -3.06
N GLN A 620 20.51 18.02 -2.72
CA GLN A 620 20.56 19.36 -2.12
C GLN A 620 20.77 19.32 -0.59
N LEU A 621 20.52 18.17 0.05
CA LEU A 621 20.72 18.00 1.49
C LEU A 621 22.20 17.77 1.81
N GLN A 622 22.63 18.28 2.97
CA GLN A 622 23.99 18.06 3.46
C GLN A 622 24.21 16.58 3.82
N THR A 623 25.41 16.08 3.54
CA THR A 623 25.78 14.68 3.82
C THR A 623 25.70 14.40 5.31
N ASP A 624 25.08 13.27 5.67
CA ASP A 624 24.87 12.82 7.06
C ASP A 624 24.12 13.81 7.97
N ALA A 625 23.43 14.80 7.42
CA ALA A 625 22.64 15.76 8.19
C ALA A 625 21.53 15.07 9.00
N ILE A 626 21.27 15.58 10.20
CA ILE A 626 20.03 15.32 10.93
C ILE A 626 18.97 16.21 10.30
N LEU A 627 17.88 15.60 9.82
CA LEU A 627 16.79 16.33 9.20
C LEU A 627 15.69 16.58 10.23
N LEU A 628 15.35 17.85 10.42
CA LEU A 628 14.34 18.31 11.35
C LEU A 628 13.09 18.73 10.57
N PHE A 629 11.93 18.25 10.99
CA PHE A 629 10.64 18.70 10.50
C PHE A 629 9.93 19.42 11.65
N ALA A 630 9.24 20.52 11.37
CA ALA A 630 8.41 21.18 12.37
C ALA A 630 6.99 21.32 11.79
N GLU A 631 6.05 20.57 12.36
CA GLU A 631 4.71 20.49 11.80
C GLU A 631 3.65 20.24 12.88
N PRO A 632 2.38 20.61 12.62
CA PRO A 632 1.25 20.22 13.47
C PRO A 632 1.18 18.70 13.70
N GLY A 633 0.64 18.28 14.85
CA GLY A 633 0.46 16.85 15.14
C GLY A 633 -0.35 16.05 14.10
N GLU A 634 -1.25 16.74 13.39
CA GLU A 634 -2.12 16.20 12.34
C GLU A 634 -1.45 16.17 10.95
N SER A 635 -0.38 16.95 10.74
CA SER A 635 0.35 16.98 9.46
C SER A 635 0.99 15.64 9.14
N THR A 636 1.06 15.32 7.85
CA THR A 636 1.69 14.10 7.32
C THR A 636 2.88 14.39 6.42
N PHE A 637 3.44 15.60 6.43
CA PHE A 637 4.59 15.94 5.57
C PHE A 637 5.85 15.17 5.99
N SER A 638 6.14 15.08 7.30
CA SER A 638 7.22 14.21 7.79
C SER A 638 6.98 12.73 7.49
N ASP A 639 5.73 12.27 7.48
CA ASP A 639 5.38 10.89 7.11
C ASP A 639 5.67 10.63 5.63
N ALA A 640 5.41 11.60 4.76
CA ALA A 640 5.63 11.50 3.31
C ALA A 640 7.12 11.52 2.93
N PHE A 641 7.91 12.46 3.48
CA PHE A 641 9.31 12.67 3.08
C PHE A 641 10.33 12.16 4.09
N GLY A 642 10.06 12.24 5.39
CA GLY A 642 10.97 11.75 6.44
C GLY A 642 11.21 10.24 6.33
N VAL A 643 10.14 9.47 6.10
CA VAL A 643 10.22 8.02 5.94
C VAL A 643 11.19 7.59 4.82
N PRO A 644 11.08 8.06 3.57
CA PRO A 644 12.02 7.67 2.52
C PRO A 644 13.41 8.27 2.70
N LEU A 645 13.53 9.49 3.23
CA LEU A 645 14.84 10.09 3.53
C LEU A 645 15.61 9.27 4.58
N HIS A 646 14.90 8.71 5.55
CA HIS A 646 15.44 7.76 6.51
C HIS A 646 15.72 6.38 5.89
N SER A 647 14.72 5.78 5.23
CA SER A 647 14.76 4.37 4.84
C SER A 647 15.72 4.11 3.68
N ILE A 648 15.71 4.99 2.68
CA ILE A 648 16.50 4.86 1.45
C ILE A 648 17.90 5.45 1.63
N PHE A 649 18.01 6.66 2.18
CA PHE A 649 19.29 7.39 2.26
C PHE A 649 19.97 7.33 3.63
N GLY A 650 19.23 7.08 4.71
CA GLY A 650 19.80 6.87 6.04
C GLY A 650 19.96 8.10 6.90
N HIS A 651 19.27 9.21 6.57
CA HIS A 651 19.25 10.36 7.46
C HIS A 651 18.51 10.03 8.78
N PRO A 652 19.03 10.48 9.94
CA PRO A 652 18.25 10.56 11.16
C PRO A 652 17.22 11.67 11.00
N ILE A 653 15.98 11.36 11.36
CA ILE A 653 14.87 12.28 11.21
C ILE A 653 14.28 12.58 12.58
N ALA A 654 14.14 13.86 12.90
CA ALA A 654 13.34 14.34 14.01
C ALA A 654 12.14 15.12 13.49
N THR A 655 11.01 15.03 14.19
CA THR A 655 9.82 15.80 13.86
C THR A 655 9.31 16.46 15.11
N ILE A 656 9.35 17.79 15.17
CA ILE A 656 8.71 18.56 16.22
C ILE A 656 7.23 18.60 15.92
N ARG A 657 6.44 17.98 16.80
CA ARG A 657 4.99 17.94 16.73
C ARG A 657 4.48 19.13 17.53
N THR A 658 3.97 20.15 16.86
CA THR A 658 3.32 21.25 17.59
C THR A 658 1.92 20.86 18.05
N GLY A 659 1.54 21.33 19.24
CA GLY A 659 0.23 21.06 19.84
C GLY A 659 -0.94 21.41 18.91
N ASN A 660 -2.08 20.77 19.14
CA ASN A 660 -3.23 20.89 18.27
C ASN A 660 -3.96 22.21 18.57
N ARG A 661 -3.92 23.19 17.65
CA ARG A 661 -4.66 24.46 17.83
C ARG A 661 -6.18 24.28 17.92
N ALA A 662 -6.72 23.09 17.58
CA ALA A 662 -8.15 22.83 17.41
C ALA A 662 -8.86 22.11 18.57
N SER A 663 -8.16 21.65 19.61
CA SER A 663 -8.84 21.02 20.77
C SER A 663 -9.04 22.02 21.91
N GLU A 664 -10.30 22.36 22.18
CA GLU A 664 -10.77 23.21 23.30
C GLU A 664 -10.33 22.74 24.71
N GLU A 665 -9.64 21.60 24.82
CA GLU A 665 -9.14 21.04 26.08
C GLU A 665 -7.70 21.47 26.44
N ASP A 666 -6.96 22.15 25.55
CA ASP A 666 -5.60 22.61 25.87
C ASP A 666 -5.65 23.87 26.76
N THR A 667 -5.68 23.63 28.06
CA THR A 667 -5.39 24.69 29.06
C THR A 667 -4.07 25.38 28.71
N SER A 668 -3.97 26.69 28.91
CA SER A 668 -2.73 27.46 28.66
C SER A 668 -1.49 26.85 29.31
N ALA A 669 -1.65 26.15 30.44
CA ALA A 669 -0.60 25.43 31.13
C ALA A 669 -0.05 24.21 30.35
N ALA A 670 -0.91 23.45 29.67
CA ALA A 670 -0.51 22.28 28.88
C ALA A 670 0.28 22.70 27.63
N SER A 671 -0.18 23.77 26.95
CA SER A 671 0.54 24.36 25.83
C SER A 671 1.93 24.86 26.27
N LEU A 672 2.03 25.60 27.38
CA LEU A 672 3.32 26.04 27.93
C LEU A 672 4.24 24.88 28.31
N GLN A 673 3.71 23.78 28.85
CA GLN A 673 4.51 22.60 29.16
C GLN A 673 5.05 21.93 27.89
N HIS A 674 4.22 21.84 26.85
CA HIS A 674 4.64 21.31 25.55
C HIS A 674 5.71 22.18 24.90
N GLU A 675 5.55 23.50 24.93
CA GLU A 675 6.56 24.43 24.43
C GLU A 675 7.91 24.24 25.15
N ARG A 676 7.91 24.07 26.48
CA ARG A 676 9.14 23.75 27.22
C ARG A 676 9.77 22.44 26.77
N ALA A 677 8.98 21.39 26.55
CA ALA A 677 9.49 20.11 26.07
C ALA A 677 10.10 20.22 24.66
N VAL A 678 9.54 21.08 23.80
CA VAL A 678 10.12 21.39 22.47
C VAL A 678 11.47 22.10 22.62
N VAL A 679 11.58 23.09 23.51
CA VAL A 679 12.84 23.81 23.76
C VAL A 679 13.92 22.88 24.32
N GLU A 680 13.58 22.08 25.33
CA GLU A 680 14.50 21.08 25.91
C GLU A 680 15.01 20.11 24.83
N PHE A 681 14.11 19.64 23.95
CA PHE A 681 14.50 18.81 22.81
C PHE A 681 15.44 19.52 21.84
N LEU A 682 15.16 20.77 21.46
CA LEU A 682 15.99 21.53 20.54
C LEU A 682 17.40 21.73 21.09
N GLU A 683 17.54 22.08 22.37
CA GLU A 683 18.84 22.21 23.03
C GLU A 683 19.60 20.88 23.03
N ALA A 684 18.93 19.79 23.41
CA ALA A 684 19.51 18.45 23.42
C ALA A 684 19.93 17.98 22.02
N LEU A 685 19.12 18.30 21.00
CA LEU A 685 19.39 18.02 19.59
C LEU A 685 20.65 18.74 19.12
N LEU A 686 20.76 20.05 19.37
CA LEU A 686 21.92 20.85 18.98
C LEU A 686 23.19 20.39 19.69
N MET A 687 23.11 20.07 20.99
CA MET A 687 24.23 19.50 21.73
C MET A 687 24.69 18.16 21.14
N ARG A 688 23.75 17.26 20.83
CA ARG A 688 24.04 15.94 20.22
C ARG A 688 24.63 16.10 18.82
N ALA A 689 24.06 16.95 17.99
CA ALA A 689 24.53 17.23 16.64
C ALA A 689 25.98 17.78 16.66
N LYS A 690 26.26 18.74 17.55
CA LYS A 690 27.60 19.28 17.76
C LYS A 690 28.60 18.22 18.23
N ALA A 691 28.20 17.37 19.19
CA ALA A 691 29.04 16.28 19.69
C ALA A 691 29.37 15.24 18.59
N GLN A 692 28.40 14.94 17.72
CA GLN A 692 28.57 14.01 16.60
C GLN A 692 29.18 14.64 15.35
N LYS A 693 29.41 15.97 15.36
CA LYS A 693 29.83 16.76 14.20
C LYS A 693 28.92 16.59 12.98
N ARG A 694 27.61 16.52 13.23
CA ARG A 694 26.59 16.39 12.19
C ARG A 694 25.90 17.73 11.97
N PRO A 695 25.68 18.14 10.72
CA PRO A 695 24.84 19.29 10.45
C PRO A 695 23.37 18.99 10.78
N VAL A 696 22.60 20.04 11.06
CA VAL A 696 21.16 19.98 11.24
C VAL A 696 20.52 20.84 10.15
N GLN A 697 19.60 20.25 9.39
CA GLN A 697 18.82 20.96 8.39
C GLN A 697 17.33 20.82 8.70
N LEU A 698 16.59 21.93 8.59
CA LEU A 698 15.15 21.95 8.76
C LEU A 698 14.46 21.96 7.40
N LEU A 699 13.49 21.07 7.22
CA LEU A 699 12.63 21.00 6.04
C LEU A 699 11.21 21.46 6.41
N ALA A 700 10.67 22.40 5.63
CA ALA A 700 9.35 22.94 5.86
C ALA A 700 8.55 23.08 4.55
N VAL A 701 7.24 22.91 4.64
CA VAL A 701 6.27 23.25 3.57
C VAL A 701 5.23 24.26 4.06
N ASP A 702 5.08 24.34 5.38
CA ASP A 702 4.18 25.23 6.11
C ASP A 702 4.99 26.20 6.99
N PRO A 703 4.37 27.29 7.48
CA PRO A 703 5.01 28.21 8.41
C PRO A 703 5.67 27.51 9.61
N ILE A 704 6.91 27.89 9.90
CA ILE A 704 7.68 27.31 10.98
C ILE A 704 7.17 27.87 12.32
N PRO A 705 6.82 27.01 13.29
CA PRO A 705 6.29 27.45 14.57
C PRO A 705 7.19 28.45 15.30
N ALA A 706 6.57 29.42 15.98
CA ALA A 706 7.25 30.47 16.75
C ALA A 706 8.31 29.92 17.71
N THR A 707 7.96 28.86 18.44
CA THR A 707 8.86 28.18 19.35
C THR A 707 10.11 27.63 18.68
N VAL A 708 10.01 27.17 17.42
CA VAL A 708 11.17 26.64 16.68
C VAL A 708 12.00 27.79 16.10
N ARG A 709 11.37 28.73 15.39
CA ARG A 709 12.08 29.85 14.73
C ARG A 709 12.77 30.80 15.72
N ASN A 710 12.24 30.97 16.93
CA ASN A 710 12.84 31.83 17.95
C ASN A 710 14.04 31.18 18.66
N HIS A 711 14.13 29.84 18.65
CA HIS A 711 15.22 29.10 19.30
C HIS A 711 16.29 28.64 18.31
N LEU A 712 15.98 28.59 17.01
CA LEU A 712 16.92 28.18 15.97
C LEU A 712 17.28 29.37 15.08
N THR A 713 18.57 29.56 14.83
CA THR A 713 19.04 30.47 13.78
C THR A 713 18.91 29.77 12.42
N LEU A 714 17.82 30.05 11.70
CA LEU A 714 17.53 29.43 10.41
C LEU A 714 18.13 30.25 9.26
N GLN A 715 19.00 29.62 8.47
CA GLN A 715 19.58 30.22 7.28
C GLN A 715 18.98 29.57 6.03
N PRO A 716 18.31 30.33 5.15
CA PRO A 716 17.85 29.83 3.85
C PRO A 716 19.00 29.16 3.09
N SER A 717 18.86 27.87 2.77
CA SER A 717 19.90 27.07 2.11
C SER A 717 19.47 26.56 0.73
N GLY A 718 18.19 26.21 0.59
CA GLY A 718 17.66 25.76 -0.69
C GLY A 718 16.14 25.68 -0.70
N TYR A 719 15.60 25.52 -1.90
CA TYR A 719 14.17 25.33 -2.15
C TYR A 719 14.00 24.26 -3.23
N TYR A 720 13.05 23.34 -3.04
CA TYR A 720 12.80 22.23 -3.95
C TYR A 720 11.32 22.06 -4.25
N ASP A 721 10.96 22.18 -5.53
CA ASP A 721 9.61 21.93 -6.03
C ASP A 721 9.41 20.44 -6.34
N PHE A 722 8.77 19.72 -5.42
CA PHE A 722 8.33 18.36 -5.68
C PHE A 722 6.95 18.38 -6.32
N THR A 723 6.84 18.00 -7.59
CA THR A 723 5.57 17.98 -8.33
C THR A 723 5.32 16.64 -9.00
N THR A 724 4.17 16.04 -8.74
CA THR A 724 3.77 14.79 -9.36
C THR A 724 2.25 14.73 -9.57
N GLN A 725 1.76 13.62 -10.08
CA GLN A 725 0.35 13.42 -10.38
C GLN A 725 -0.14 12.09 -9.82
N MET A 726 -1.39 12.06 -9.38
CA MET A 726 -2.07 10.82 -9.03
C MET A 726 -3.52 10.86 -9.47
N LEU A 727 -4.13 9.69 -9.60
CA LEU A 727 -5.57 9.61 -9.78
C LEU A 727 -6.28 10.21 -8.55
N MET A 728 -7.20 11.16 -8.78
CA MET A 728 -7.86 11.92 -7.73
C MET A 728 -8.65 11.00 -6.79
N ASN A 729 -8.49 11.21 -5.48
CA ASN A 729 -9.28 10.52 -4.49
C ASN A 729 -10.73 11.01 -4.55
N THR A 730 -11.67 10.08 -4.70
CA THR A 730 -13.11 10.37 -4.80
C THR A 730 -13.89 9.49 -3.84
N PHE A 731 -15.03 9.95 -3.33
CA PHE A 731 -15.85 9.17 -2.38
C PHE A 731 -17.15 8.66 -2.99
N ASP A 732 -17.70 9.36 -3.96
CA ASP A 732 -19.06 9.21 -4.48
C ASP A 732 -19.10 8.99 -6.00
N ALA A 733 -17.95 9.02 -6.65
CA ALA A 733 -17.80 8.80 -8.08
C ALA A 733 -16.66 7.83 -8.41
N PHE A 734 -16.66 7.32 -9.64
CA PHE A 734 -15.50 6.62 -10.19
C PHE A 734 -14.37 7.63 -10.44
N PRO A 735 -13.13 7.31 -10.03
CA PRO A 735 -12.01 8.24 -10.18
C PRO A 735 -11.65 8.41 -11.66
N SER A 736 -11.89 9.60 -12.18
CA SER A 736 -11.79 9.93 -13.61
C SER A 736 -10.93 11.15 -13.91
N VAL A 737 -10.40 11.78 -12.85
CA VAL A 737 -9.58 12.99 -12.92
C VAL A 737 -8.22 12.68 -12.29
N THR A 738 -7.15 13.21 -12.88
CA THR A 738 -5.82 13.20 -12.29
C THR A 738 -5.62 14.52 -11.55
N GLN A 739 -5.15 14.45 -10.31
CA GLN A 739 -4.80 15.62 -9.50
C GLN A 739 -3.28 15.81 -9.47
N THR A 740 -2.84 17.06 -9.46
CA THR A 740 -1.45 17.42 -9.22
C THR A 740 -1.19 17.45 -7.72
N ILE A 741 -0.10 16.83 -7.29
CA ILE A 741 0.44 16.94 -5.94
C ILE A 741 1.69 17.79 -6.05
N HIS A 742 1.74 18.86 -5.27
CA HIS A 742 2.86 19.78 -5.23
C HIS A 742 3.29 20.05 -3.78
N TYR A 743 4.59 19.99 -3.53
CA TYR A 743 5.22 20.42 -2.30
C TYR A 743 6.37 21.37 -2.62
N GLY A 744 6.25 22.62 -2.19
CA GLY A 744 7.34 23.60 -2.19
C GLY A 744 8.17 23.46 -0.92
N ILE A 745 9.19 22.60 -0.96
CA ILE A 745 10.00 22.24 0.21
C ILE A 745 11.09 23.28 0.42
N GLU A 746 11.03 23.98 1.53
CA GLU A 746 12.05 24.91 1.99
C GLU A 746 13.09 24.17 2.82
N ILE A 747 14.37 24.49 2.59
CA ILE A 747 15.52 23.88 3.26
C ILE A 747 16.29 24.99 3.98
N TYR A 748 16.38 24.86 5.29
CA TYR A 748 17.10 25.77 6.16
C TYR A 748 18.27 25.08 6.83
N ASP A 749 19.46 25.68 6.78
CA ASP A 749 20.58 25.28 7.60
C ASP A 749 20.39 25.85 9.01
N VAL A 750 20.56 25.01 10.03
CA VAL A 750 20.46 25.45 11.44
C VAL A 750 21.84 25.87 11.91
N ALA A 751 22.05 27.18 12.03
CA ALA A 751 23.32 27.76 12.41
C ALA A 751 23.46 27.82 13.95
N PRO A 752 24.69 27.87 14.49
CA PRO A 752 24.92 28.12 15.91
C PRO A 752 24.35 29.49 16.31
N PRO A 753 23.83 29.65 17.55
CA PRO A 753 23.28 30.93 18.02
C PRO A 753 24.25 32.11 17.89
N ASP A 754 25.56 31.87 17.97
CA ASP A 754 26.62 32.88 17.91
C ASP A 754 27.07 33.23 16.48
N SER A 755 26.42 32.69 15.45
CA SER A 755 26.75 33.01 14.06
C SER A 755 26.21 34.41 13.71
N MET A 756 27.10 35.41 13.64
CA MET A 756 26.74 36.75 13.18
C MET A 756 26.10 36.68 11.80
N GLN A 757 24.81 36.99 11.69
CA GLN A 757 24.18 37.31 10.41
C GLN A 757 24.90 38.55 9.86
N LEU A 758 25.54 38.42 8.70
CA LEU A 758 26.07 39.56 7.97
C LEU A 758 24.93 40.55 7.73
N ALA A 759 25.11 41.80 8.13
CA ALA A 759 24.10 42.83 7.98
C ALA A 759 23.80 43.02 6.48
N GLN A 760 22.58 42.66 6.06
CA GLN A 760 22.16 42.74 4.66
C GLN A 760 21.73 44.18 4.33
N GLU A 761 22.07 44.65 3.13
CA GLU A 761 21.68 45.99 2.65
C GLU A 761 20.17 46.11 2.36
N SER A 762 19.51 44.99 2.08
CA SER A 762 18.05 44.90 1.93
C SER A 762 17.58 43.50 2.27
N ILE A 763 16.39 43.38 2.86
CA ILE A 763 15.72 42.11 3.12
C ILE A 763 14.62 41.95 2.09
N THR A 764 14.57 40.82 1.37
CA THR A 764 13.43 40.46 0.52
C THR A 764 12.96 39.07 0.91
N VAL A 765 11.69 38.95 1.25
CA VAL A 765 11.04 37.67 1.55
C VAL A 765 10.00 37.40 0.49
N ASP A 766 10.20 36.29 -0.20
CA ASP A 766 9.28 35.74 -1.20
C ASP A 766 8.22 34.91 -0.46
N ILE A 767 6.96 35.30 -0.63
CA ILE A 767 5.80 34.73 0.04
C ILE A 767 5.23 33.63 -0.85
N GLY A 768 5.21 32.42 -0.33
CA GLY A 768 5.01 31.18 -1.06
C GLY A 768 6.31 30.43 -1.33
N SER A 769 7.49 31.06 -1.15
CA SER A 769 8.80 30.44 -1.37
C SER A 769 9.86 30.97 -0.41
N MET A 770 10.34 30.13 0.52
CA MET A 770 11.28 30.50 1.58
C MET A 770 10.71 31.50 2.61
N ASP A 771 9.40 31.46 2.83
CA ASP A 771 8.71 32.32 3.79
C ASP A 771 8.50 31.70 5.16
N GLY A 772 8.66 30.38 5.29
CA GLY A 772 8.26 29.63 6.48
C GLY A 772 8.89 30.15 7.77
N ALA A 773 10.13 30.66 7.71
CA ALA A 773 10.84 31.23 8.85
C ALA A 773 10.30 32.59 9.34
N TYR A 774 9.52 33.30 8.53
CA TYR A 774 9.09 34.68 8.78
C TYR A 774 7.59 34.81 9.11
N LEU A 775 6.77 33.83 8.71
CA LEU A 775 5.32 33.90 8.89
C LEU A 775 4.91 33.60 10.36
N ASP A 776 4.14 34.50 10.97
CA ASP A 776 3.65 34.33 12.34
C ASP A 776 2.29 33.60 12.36
N ASP A 777 1.25 34.20 11.78
CA ASP A 777 -0.10 33.63 11.73
C ASP A 777 -0.94 34.25 10.61
N GLY A 778 -2.09 33.63 10.30
CA GLY A 778 -3.08 34.22 9.40
C GLY A 778 -2.79 34.09 7.90
N PHE A 779 -2.00 33.09 7.51
CA PHE A 779 -1.74 32.73 6.12
C PHE A 779 -2.30 31.34 5.83
N TRP A 780 -2.85 31.14 4.63
CA TRP A 780 -3.17 29.82 4.12
C TRP A 780 -1.91 29.12 3.56
N GLY A 781 -2.06 27.85 3.20
CA GLY A 781 -1.01 27.08 2.52
C GLY A 781 -0.54 27.75 1.22
N LYS A 782 0.64 27.35 0.75
CA LYS A 782 1.21 27.84 -0.51
C LYS A 782 0.27 27.53 -1.67
N GLU A 783 -0.01 28.53 -2.50
CA GLU A 783 -0.78 28.33 -3.73
C GLU A 783 0.17 27.93 -4.86
N TYR A 784 -0.22 26.91 -5.64
CA TYR A 784 0.54 26.48 -6.80
C TYR A 784 -0.30 26.63 -8.07
N ILE A 785 0.08 27.61 -8.89
CA ILE A 785 -0.47 27.82 -10.22
C ILE A 785 0.72 27.79 -11.19
N PRO A 786 0.78 26.83 -12.13
CA PRO A 786 1.90 26.74 -13.07
C PRO A 786 2.13 28.07 -13.82
N GLY A 787 3.34 28.63 -13.68
CA GLY A 787 3.75 29.87 -14.34
C GLY A 787 3.32 31.16 -13.63
N ALA A 788 2.60 31.08 -12.51
CA ALA A 788 2.33 32.21 -11.63
C ALA A 788 3.49 32.40 -10.63
N PRO A 789 3.66 33.59 -10.02
CA PRO A 789 4.60 33.77 -8.93
C PRO A 789 4.23 32.90 -7.72
N SER A 790 5.17 32.69 -6.81
CA SER A 790 4.88 32.18 -5.47
C SER A 790 3.92 33.13 -4.77
N MET A 791 2.95 32.57 -4.06
CA MET A 791 1.98 33.38 -3.33
C MET A 791 1.31 32.61 -2.20
N ARG A 792 0.75 33.35 -1.25
CA ARG A 792 -0.21 32.84 -0.26
C ARG A 792 -1.43 33.73 -0.16
N TRP A 793 -2.57 33.12 0.10
CA TRP A 793 -3.75 33.84 0.58
C TRP A 793 -3.58 34.22 2.05
N THR A 794 -3.92 35.47 2.37
CA THR A 794 -4.09 35.90 3.76
C THR A 794 -5.47 35.51 4.29
N GLN A 795 -5.59 35.40 5.62
CA GLN A 795 -6.87 35.42 6.33
C GLN A 795 -7.31 36.88 6.56
N ALA A 796 -8.27 37.09 7.47
CA ALA A 796 -8.72 38.42 7.87
C ALA A 796 -7.60 39.26 8.50
N VAL A 797 -6.74 38.62 9.29
CA VAL A 797 -5.54 39.21 9.88
C VAL A 797 -4.39 38.29 9.57
N ALA A 798 -3.31 38.84 8.99
CA ALA A 798 -2.10 38.09 8.69
C ALA A 798 -0.89 38.82 9.25
N THR A 799 -0.01 38.10 9.95
CA THR A 799 1.11 38.68 10.68
C THR A 799 2.41 37.94 10.33
N LEU A 800 3.48 38.69 10.10
CA LEU A 800 4.83 38.14 9.88
C LEU A 800 5.89 39.03 10.52
N THR A 801 7.02 38.43 10.88
CA THR A 801 8.14 39.10 11.51
C THR A 801 9.38 38.98 10.62
N LEU A 802 9.97 40.12 10.27
CA LEU A 802 11.10 40.22 9.37
C LEU A 802 12.30 40.83 10.09
N PRO A 803 13.54 40.39 9.80
CA PRO A 803 14.73 41.11 10.23
C PRO A 803 14.78 42.48 9.53
N LEU A 804 15.41 43.46 10.19
CA LEU A 804 15.69 44.74 9.59
C LEU A 804 17.06 44.72 8.88
N PRO A 805 17.18 45.32 7.68
CA PRO A 805 18.48 45.52 7.05
C PRO A 805 19.33 46.51 7.86
N ALA A 806 20.64 46.50 7.60
CA ALA A 806 21.58 47.39 8.27
C ALA A 806 21.09 48.86 8.22
N PRO A 807 21.07 49.59 9.35
CA PRO A 807 20.68 50.99 9.34
C PRO A 807 21.62 51.78 8.42
N SER A 808 21.03 52.60 7.54
CA SER A 808 21.75 53.60 6.74
C SER A 808 21.64 54.98 7.41
N ASP A 809 22.28 56.01 6.86
CA ASP A 809 22.20 57.40 7.37
C ASP A 809 20.77 58.01 7.37
N GLY A 810 19.75 57.28 6.88
CA GLY A 810 18.35 57.69 6.86
C GLY A 810 17.57 57.43 8.17
N PRO A 811 16.40 58.08 8.35
CA PRO A 811 15.61 58.03 9.59
C PRO A 811 14.80 56.74 9.82
N GLY A 812 14.78 55.79 8.87
CA GLY A 812 14.00 54.56 8.98
C GLY A 812 14.13 53.63 7.78
N TRP A 813 13.04 52.94 7.44
CA TRP A 813 13.00 51.93 6.37
C TRP A 813 11.82 52.14 5.42
N GLU A 814 12.04 51.79 4.15
CA GLU A 814 11.01 51.68 3.14
C GLU A 814 10.57 50.22 3.02
N ILE A 815 9.25 49.99 3.03
CA ILE A 815 8.62 48.68 2.93
C ILE A 815 7.82 48.62 1.63
N GLN A 816 8.23 47.73 0.74
CA GLN A 816 7.55 47.45 -0.52
C GLN A 816 6.81 46.11 -0.40
N ILE A 817 5.53 46.11 -0.75
CA ILE A 817 4.64 44.95 -0.66
C ILE A 817 4.07 44.69 -2.05
N ARG A 818 4.30 43.51 -2.61
CA ARG A 818 3.67 43.10 -3.87
C ARG A 818 2.47 42.22 -3.58
N ALA A 819 1.29 42.70 -3.96
CA ALA A 819 0.02 42.06 -3.65
C ALA A 819 -0.96 42.17 -4.82
N MET A 820 -1.92 41.25 -4.84
CA MET A 820 -3.10 41.30 -5.70
C MET A 820 -4.31 40.74 -4.95
N ILE A 821 -5.50 40.84 -5.54
CA ILE A 821 -6.69 40.17 -5.02
C ILE A 821 -7.56 39.71 -6.18
N TYR A 822 -8.05 38.48 -6.09
CA TYR A 822 -9.16 38.03 -6.93
C TYR A 822 -10.47 38.21 -6.15
N ARG A 823 -11.40 39.02 -6.66
CA ARG A 823 -12.75 39.16 -6.08
C ARG A 823 -13.83 38.73 -7.07
N PRO A 824 -14.75 37.84 -6.67
CA PRO A 824 -15.91 37.49 -7.49
C PRO A 824 -16.85 38.67 -7.71
N ASP A 825 -17.61 38.64 -8.81
CA ASP A 825 -18.64 39.64 -9.11
C ASP A 825 -19.61 39.82 -7.92
N GLY A 826 -19.82 41.07 -7.49
CA GLY A 826 -20.73 41.41 -6.40
C GLY A 826 -20.09 41.49 -5.00
N ILE A 827 -18.78 41.27 -4.88
CA ILE A 827 -18.02 41.51 -3.65
C ILE A 827 -17.27 42.83 -3.77
N GLU A 828 -17.61 43.81 -2.92
CA GLU A 828 -16.97 45.12 -2.91
C GLU A 828 -15.46 45.02 -2.64
N PRO A 829 -14.63 45.89 -3.26
CA PRO A 829 -13.21 46.01 -2.93
C PRO A 829 -13.02 46.29 -1.43
N THR A 830 -11.91 45.81 -0.87
CA THR A 830 -11.60 46.03 0.55
C THR A 830 -10.21 46.62 0.72
N ASP A 831 -10.11 47.65 1.56
CA ASP A 831 -8.85 48.22 2.00
C ASP A 831 -8.07 47.21 2.85
N VAL A 832 -6.81 47.01 2.52
CA VAL A 832 -5.85 46.30 3.36
C VAL A 832 -5.13 47.33 4.22
N ILE A 833 -5.33 47.26 5.54
CA ILE A 833 -4.62 48.10 6.51
C ILE A 833 -3.28 47.44 6.83
N VAL A 834 -2.19 48.20 6.76
CA VAL A 834 -0.83 47.74 7.07
C VAL A 834 -0.36 48.38 8.38
N ARG A 835 0.06 47.55 9.33
CA ARG A 835 0.62 47.97 10.62
C ARG A 835 2.04 47.47 10.78
N ALA A 836 2.91 48.32 11.35
CA ALA A 836 4.23 47.95 11.86
C ALA A 836 4.19 48.00 13.39
N GLY A 837 4.33 46.85 14.05
CA GLY A 837 4.06 46.71 15.48
C GLY A 837 2.65 47.22 15.83
N ASN A 838 2.55 48.15 16.77
CA ASN A 838 1.27 48.76 17.13
C ASN A 838 0.82 49.94 16.26
N HIS A 839 1.63 50.40 15.30
CA HIS A 839 1.38 51.61 14.51
C HIS A 839 0.83 51.30 13.12
N THR A 840 -0.18 52.04 12.66
CA THR A 840 -0.68 51.93 11.27
C THR A 840 0.18 52.78 10.36
N ILE A 841 0.81 52.16 9.36
CA ILE A 841 1.76 52.83 8.45
C ILE A 841 1.11 53.18 7.10
N GLY A 842 -0.06 52.61 6.80
CA GLY A 842 -0.87 52.98 5.65
C GLY A 842 -1.96 51.96 5.34
N SER A 843 -2.65 52.16 4.22
CA SER A 843 -3.57 51.19 3.64
C SER A 843 -3.49 51.21 2.11
N PHE A 844 -3.90 50.11 1.48
CA PHE A 844 -3.99 50.01 0.02
C PHE A 844 -5.18 49.15 -0.40
N ILE A 845 -5.66 49.36 -1.64
CA ILE A 845 -6.67 48.50 -2.27
C ILE A 845 -5.94 47.62 -3.28
N PRO A 846 -5.82 46.29 -3.05
CA PRO A 846 -5.22 45.39 -4.01
C PRO A 846 -6.05 45.36 -5.30
N THR A 847 -5.40 45.28 -6.45
CA THR A 847 -6.06 45.12 -7.75
C THR A 847 -6.01 43.65 -8.20
N GLU A 848 -6.66 43.32 -9.31
CA GLU A 848 -6.54 41.98 -9.94
C GLU A 848 -5.18 41.76 -10.62
N GLU A 849 -4.32 42.77 -10.65
CA GLU A 849 -2.95 42.68 -11.17
C GLU A 849 -1.94 42.79 -10.02
N TRP A 850 -0.81 42.10 -10.16
CA TRP A 850 0.29 42.20 -9.21
C TRP A 850 0.85 43.62 -9.14
N THR A 851 0.51 44.34 -8.07
CA THR A 851 0.89 45.74 -7.86
C THR A 851 1.81 45.85 -6.65
N THR A 852 2.82 46.72 -6.74
CA THR A 852 3.72 47.02 -5.62
C THR A 852 3.26 48.28 -4.91
N TYR A 853 3.07 48.18 -3.60
CA TYR A 853 2.68 49.26 -2.70
C TYR A 853 3.84 49.58 -1.76
N THR A 854 4.11 50.87 -1.51
CA THR A 854 5.27 51.33 -0.75
C THR A 854 4.85 52.12 0.47
N PHE A 855 5.46 51.82 1.61
CA PHE A 855 5.23 52.45 2.91
C PHE A 855 6.56 52.86 3.54
N GLN A 856 6.55 53.88 4.41
CA GLN A 856 7.72 54.34 5.16
C GLN A 856 7.48 54.09 6.65
N VAL A 857 8.52 53.68 7.36
CA VAL A 857 8.48 53.43 8.82
C VAL A 857 9.68 54.09 9.47
N GLU A 858 9.45 54.96 10.46
CA GLU A 858 10.54 55.57 11.24
C GLU A 858 11.08 54.62 12.29
N ALA A 859 12.37 54.73 12.60
CA ALA A 859 12.99 53.89 13.62
C ALA A 859 12.41 54.06 15.04
N THR A 860 11.75 55.19 15.31
CA THR A 860 11.05 55.43 16.58
C THR A 860 9.77 54.64 16.75
N ASP A 861 9.19 54.16 15.64
CA ASP A 861 7.89 53.47 15.64
C ASP A 861 8.04 51.95 15.78
N LEU A 862 9.28 51.45 15.86
CA LEU A 862 9.58 50.03 15.99
C LEU A 862 9.74 49.60 17.45
N GLU A 863 9.18 48.43 17.76
CA GLU A 863 9.26 47.82 19.09
C GLU A 863 10.58 47.09 19.34
N SER A 864 11.30 46.72 18.27
CA SER A 864 12.56 45.99 18.31
C SER A 864 13.60 46.65 17.38
N PRO A 865 14.87 46.75 17.79
CA PRO A 865 15.91 47.40 16.98
C PRO A 865 16.34 46.56 15.77
N ASP A 866 16.09 45.24 15.79
CA ASP A 866 16.64 44.29 14.82
C ASP A 866 15.57 43.62 13.94
N SER A 867 14.28 43.87 14.22
CA SER A 867 13.17 43.22 13.53
C SER A 867 11.92 44.10 13.49
N ILE A 868 11.06 43.83 12.51
CA ILE A 868 9.77 44.48 12.33
C ILE A 868 8.68 43.42 12.19
N GLN A 869 7.62 43.57 12.97
CA GLN A 869 6.40 42.78 12.80
C GLN A 869 5.43 43.57 11.91
N LEU A 870 5.03 42.96 10.79
CA LEU A 870 4.02 43.49 9.88
C LEU A 870 2.71 42.76 10.05
N GLN A 871 1.63 43.51 10.22
CA GLN A 871 0.27 42.99 10.30
C GLN A 871 -0.59 43.59 9.18
N PHE A 872 -1.27 42.71 8.45
CA PHE A 872 -2.23 43.03 7.40
C PHE A 872 -3.64 42.72 7.89
N ILE A 873 -4.55 43.68 7.75
CA ILE A 873 -5.97 43.52 8.14
C ILE A 873 -6.84 43.77 6.91
N ALA A 874 -7.63 42.77 6.53
CA ALA A 874 -8.52 42.81 5.38
C ALA A 874 -9.84 42.08 5.68
N THR A 875 -10.92 42.42 4.98
CA THR A 875 -12.17 41.65 5.04
C THR A 875 -12.11 40.49 4.05
N PRO A 876 -12.13 39.23 4.53
CA PRO A 876 -12.07 38.07 3.66
C PRO A 876 -13.44 37.75 3.05
N PHE A 877 -13.46 36.85 2.06
CA PHE A 877 -14.66 36.21 1.53
C PHE A 877 -14.50 34.69 1.53
N VAL A 878 -15.61 33.96 1.48
CA VAL A 878 -15.61 32.49 1.41
C VAL A 878 -16.18 32.04 0.06
N PRO A 879 -15.38 31.43 -0.83
CA PRO A 879 -15.85 31.05 -2.17
C PRO A 879 -17.09 30.13 -2.18
N ALA A 880 -17.20 29.23 -1.21
CA ALA A 880 -18.35 28.31 -1.10
C ALA A 880 -19.66 29.01 -0.72
N GLU A 881 -19.62 30.04 0.12
CA GLU A 881 -20.81 30.83 0.47
C GLU A 881 -21.35 31.60 -0.73
N LEU A 882 -20.48 31.91 -1.69
CA LEU A 882 -20.81 32.56 -2.95
C LEU A 882 -21.21 31.58 -4.06
N GLY A 883 -21.24 30.28 -3.78
CA GLY A 883 -21.61 29.24 -4.73
C GLY A 883 -20.62 29.04 -5.89
N LEU A 884 -19.35 29.48 -5.73
CA LEU A 884 -18.34 29.38 -6.79
C LEU A 884 -17.72 27.98 -6.87
N ASN A 885 -17.39 27.40 -5.72
CA ASN A 885 -16.80 26.07 -5.58
C ASN A 885 -17.00 25.55 -4.14
N ASN A 886 -16.30 24.48 -3.76
CA ASN A 886 -16.39 23.89 -2.41
C ASN A 886 -15.34 24.45 -1.42
N ASP A 887 -14.63 25.53 -1.77
CA ASP A 887 -13.60 26.12 -0.92
C ASP A 887 -14.23 26.91 0.23
N GLN A 888 -14.02 26.42 1.46
CA GLN A 888 -14.56 26.97 2.70
C GLN A 888 -13.58 27.95 3.38
N ARG A 889 -12.43 28.24 2.77
CA ARG A 889 -11.43 29.14 3.35
C ARG A 889 -11.91 30.59 3.33
N GLN A 890 -11.57 31.33 4.38
CA GLN A 890 -11.71 32.79 4.42
C GLN A 890 -10.51 33.44 3.71
N LEU A 891 -10.73 33.92 2.49
CA LEU A 891 -9.69 34.45 1.62
C LEU A 891 -9.66 35.99 1.67
N GLY A 892 -8.56 36.56 2.17
CA GLY A 892 -8.31 38.00 2.22
C GLY A 892 -7.78 38.53 0.89
N PHE A 893 -6.45 38.59 0.74
CA PHE A 893 -5.77 38.97 -0.50
C PHE A 893 -4.56 38.04 -0.75
N LEU A 894 -3.98 38.12 -1.95
CA LEU A 894 -2.80 37.37 -2.33
C LEU A 894 -1.54 38.22 -2.14
N LEU A 895 -0.55 37.64 -1.47
CA LEU A 895 0.75 38.26 -1.23
C LEU A 895 1.85 37.45 -1.92
N ASP A 896 2.73 38.13 -2.66
CA ASP A 896 3.84 37.53 -3.43
C ASP A 896 5.21 37.81 -2.81
N TRP A 897 5.56 39.06 -2.48
CA TRP A 897 6.80 39.32 -1.74
C TRP A 897 6.74 40.61 -0.92
N ILE A 898 7.61 40.68 0.08
CA ILE A 898 7.88 41.89 0.87
C ILE A 898 9.37 42.21 0.79
N LYS A 899 9.67 43.48 0.54
CA LYS A 899 11.04 43.99 0.50
C LYS A 899 11.20 45.16 1.47
N ILE A 900 12.23 45.12 2.29
CA ILE A 900 12.62 46.18 3.22
C ILE A 900 13.98 46.72 2.78
N THR A 901 14.05 48.02 2.55
CA THR A 901 15.28 48.75 2.22
C THR A 901 15.48 49.92 3.17
N PRO A 902 16.72 50.28 3.52
CA PRO A 902 16.99 51.51 4.27
C PRO A 902 16.41 52.72 3.54
N SER A 903 15.79 53.64 4.28
CA SER A 903 15.16 54.82 3.68
C SER A 903 16.22 55.76 3.08
N THR A 904 15.97 56.30 1.89
CA THR A 904 16.87 57.28 1.22
C THR A 904 16.38 58.73 1.35
N TRP A 905 15.32 58.95 2.12
CA TRP A 905 14.65 60.24 2.24
C TRP A 905 15.28 61.07 3.37
N THR A 906 15.61 62.34 3.09
CA THR A 906 16.05 63.30 4.11
C THR A 906 14.85 63.88 4.84
N ARG A 907 14.91 63.95 6.18
CA ARG A 907 13.90 64.59 7.05
C ARG A 907 13.57 66.03 6.65
#